data_AF-A0A9D1SEA6-F1
#
_entry.id   AF-A0A9D1SEA6-F1
#
_cell.length_a   1.000
_cell.length_b   1.000
_cell.length_c   1.000
_cell.angle_alpha   90.00
_cell.angle_beta   90.00
_cell.angle_gamma   90.00
#
_symmetry.space_group_name_H-M   'P 1'
#
loop_
_entity.id
_entity.type
_entity.pdbx_description
1 polymer ?
#
loop_
_entity_poly.entity_id
_entity_poly.type
_entity_poly.pdbx_seq_one_letter_code
_entity_poly.pdbx_strand_id
1 'polypeptide(L)'
;MRRKLISTLLAVAMLTALLPTAFAADTVTRAEWISRLVETFSMTVEDDSNMPDNYFSDISEADSCYRDILVAVEFGVIDLEEGEAFAPNESATREFAARTLNSCLQFRLDEDSEYTYSEADSVTYPDDIQIAVNRNWFALSGSDFLPEKAITAAEAQTMLNDAKSVLADDEIDENYNSTYEFEDGVIVIPENVDTVIDSGYTVTITDYEPGIAVGDTFVVYNSGYPVALDALSVDTLDNVTVISAHKNEDAITAADSEGSIDIDLEDFEANELSTYTITNTETLETEEMAIELYSIDYDKASKTLTASQNISVGGAAAGTVTVRLKNLKLDHKESLKTFSAKAIVTADTTVTTEISFDFGSYAGIPSSITLGAIPIAGVGAISLSMEYSLTGGVSMSWDGELKAGISYDDGDLRLIKGYTKKGFSFTAEAQVRAGLRLAADIDLVFVKGVIYGTVGVKMSFKLDAFDSGAPKSCVTIKGYLYAQAGASASVFGQSIPIETQDIFTESNSPVRVVYHYEDGVFVSSCARGLSLKYTTSTSSRYFNPSPSYGQGSYGGGGTAEPVIIWEYKADNDGNATITKYSGNASAVAVPSKIDGYTVTKIGSSAFSGNTAIRSVTMPNTVTEIVSKAFQNCTNLSNVNLPPNITVLGYQAFSGCSSLTEIFIPKTLENTNRYWSGVKASNGPFCNSGIVTATVEDGMTKLPYELFAGMYNLKNVILPDTLIEIQAGAFAYCTSLETIELPQYITEIEHEVFYNCTNLS
;
A
#
# COMPACT_ATOMS: atom_id res chain seq x y z
N MET A 1 -3.97 -74.37 49.21
CA MET A 1 -4.84 -74.36 48.01
C MET A 1 -3.99 -73.84 46.85
N ARG A 2 -3.34 -74.70 46.06
CA ARG A 2 -3.80 -75.29 44.79
C ARG A 2 -4.18 -74.26 43.70
N ARG A 3 -3.28 -74.17 42.70
CA ARG A 3 -3.48 -74.07 41.22
C ARG A 3 -3.88 -72.67 40.66
N LYS A 4 -3.35 -72.14 39.54
CA LYS A 4 -2.38 -72.59 38.50
C LYS A 4 -2.04 -71.37 37.56
N LEU A 5 -0.77 -71.29 37.11
CA LEU A 5 -0.17 -70.87 35.80
C LEU A 5 -0.80 -69.73 34.95
N ILE A 6 -0.06 -68.70 34.48
CA ILE A 6 1.03 -68.65 33.46
C ILE A 6 0.58 -69.10 32.04
N SER A 7 0.44 -68.13 31.10
CA SER A 7 1.14 -68.01 29.79
C SER A 7 0.30 -67.50 28.60
N THR A 8 1.01 -66.79 27.70
CA THR A 8 0.88 -66.72 26.21
C THR A 8 -0.30 -65.91 25.63
N LEU A 9 -0.13 -64.83 24.85
CA LEU A 9 0.59 -64.66 23.57
C LEU A 9 0.09 -65.65 22.50
N LEU A 10 -0.47 -65.10 21.41
CA LEU A 10 -1.12 -65.76 20.24
C LEU A 10 -2.55 -66.31 20.43
N ALA A 11 -3.52 -65.47 20.07
CA ALA A 11 -4.68 -65.89 19.29
C ALA A 11 -5.04 -64.76 18.31
N VAL A 12 -4.23 -64.66 17.25
CA VAL A 12 -4.67 -64.12 15.96
C VAL A 12 -5.70 -65.10 15.38
N ALA A 13 -6.71 -64.53 14.71
CA ALA A 13 -7.71 -65.14 13.82
C ALA A 13 -9.13 -65.22 14.39
N MET A 14 -10.04 -64.58 13.64
CA MET A 14 -11.51 -64.52 13.76
C MET A 14 -12.10 -63.38 14.59
N LEU A 15 -11.89 -62.15 14.11
CA LEU A 15 -13.02 -61.21 13.94
C LEU A 15 -12.77 -60.27 12.75
N THR A 16 -12.56 -60.87 11.58
CA THR A 16 -12.66 -60.18 10.27
C THR A 16 -14.08 -60.29 9.75
N ALA A 17 -14.57 -59.21 9.14
CA ALA A 17 -15.85 -59.03 8.44
C ALA A 17 -17.01 -58.43 9.26
N LEU A 18 -16.79 -57.24 9.79
CA LEU A 18 -17.72 -56.14 9.53
C LEU A 18 -16.94 -55.12 8.70
N LEU A 19 -17.16 -55.17 7.39
CA LEU A 19 -16.76 -54.11 6.47
C LEU A 19 -17.21 -52.78 7.07
N PRO A 20 -16.34 -51.75 7.17
CA PRO A 20 -16.86 -50.40 7.10
C PRO A 20 -17.56 -50.35 5.75
N THR A 21 -18.88 -50.18 5.76
CA THR A 21 -19.55 -49.58 4.61
C THR A 21 -18.72 -48.37 4.25
N ALA A 22 -18.13 -48.37 3.06
CA ALA A 22 -17.48 -47.20 2.50
C ALA A 22 -18.54 -46.10 2.47
N PHE A 23 -18.59 -45.28 3.52
CA PHE A 23 -19.07 -43.94 3.38
C PHE A 23 -18.18 -43.36 2.30
N ALA A 24 -18.77 -42.96 1.17
CA ALA A 24 -18.09 -42.05 0.28
C ALA A 24 -17.61 -40.91 1.19
N ALA A 25 -16.30 -40.73 1.33
CA ALA A 25 -15.79 -39.64 2.15
C ALA A 25 -16.35 -38.36 1.53
N ASP A 26 -17.10 -37.58 2.31
CA ASP A 26 -17.67 -36.33 1.82
C ASP A 26 -16.51 -35.47 1.30
N THR A 27 -16.50 -35.28 -0.01
CA THR A 27 -15.50 -34.47 -0.72
C THR A 27 -15.85 -33.00 -0.56
N VAL A 28 -14.84 -32.14 -0.44
CA VAL A 28 -15.03 -30.70 -0.30
C VAL A 28 -15.07 -30.07 -1.70
N THR A 29 -16.05 -29.21 -1.97
CA THR A 29 -16.11 -28.43 -3.22
C THR A 29 -15.09 -27.28 -3.20
N ARG A 30 -14.78 -26.71 -4.38
CA ARG A 30 -13.91 -25.52 -4.49
C ARG A 30 -14.46 -24.35 -3.68
N ALA A 31 -15.76 -24.08 -3.77
CA ALA A 31 -16.40 -23.01 -3.01
C ALA A 31 -16.34 -23.23 -1.48
N GLU A 32 -16.65 -24.44 -1.01
CA GLU A 32 -16.56 -24.78 0.42
C GLU A 32 -15.12 -24.67 0.96
N TRP A 33 -14.13 -25.07 0.15
CA TRP A 33 -12.73 -24.96 0.54
C TRP A 33 -12.32 -23.49 0.68
N ILE A 34 -12.64 -22.64 -0.30
CA ILE A 34 -12.36 -21.21 -0.22
C ILE A 34 -13.05 -20.55 0.97
N SER A 35 -14.32 -20.88 1.24
CA SER A 35 -15.05 -20.36 2.41
C SER A 35 -14.33 -20.68 3.73
N ARG A 36 -13.78 -21.90 3.87
CA ARG A 36 -12.98 -22.28 5.05
C ARG A 36 -11.66 -21.52 5.16
N LEU A 37 -11.01 -21.20 4.03
CA LEU A 37 -9.81 -20.37 4.04
C LEU A 37 -10.15 -18.93 4.45
N VAL A 38 -11.20 -18.35 3.88
CA VAL A 38 -11.69 -17.01 4.27
C VAL A 38 -11.95 -16.93 5.78
N GLU A 39 -12.60 -17.94 6.35
CA GLU A 39 -12.84 -18.02 7.80
C GLU A 39 -11.54 -18.21 8.59
N THR A 40 -10.67 -19.14 8.19
CA THR A 40 -9.46 -19.51 8.95
C THR A 40 -8.45 -18.36 9.02
N PHE A 41 -8.31 -17.61 7.94
CA PHE A 41 -7.39 -16.46 7.85
C PHE A 41 -8.07 -15.13 8.19
N SER A 42 -9.34 -15.15 8.64
CA SER A 42 -10.11 -13.95 8.97
C SER A 42 -10.09 -12.90 7.85
N MET A 43 -10.20 -13.35 6.59
CA MET A 43 -10.13 -12.47 5.43
C MET A 43 -11.38 -11.59 5.36
N THR A 44 -11.17 -10.28 5.21
CA THR A 44 -12.25 -9.29 5.15
C THR A 44 -11.95 -8.20 4.13
N VAL A 45 -13.00 -7.65 3.53
CA VAL A 45 -12.94 -6.31 2.90
C VAL A 45 -13.40 -5.27 3.90
N GLU A 46 -12.78 -4.08 3.91
CA GLU A 46 -13.15 -3.00 4.85
C GLU A 46 -14.63 -2.61 4.77
N ASP A 47 -15.18 -2.64 3.55
CA ASP A 47 -16.58 -2.36 3.25
C ASP A 47 -16.98 -3.10 1.96
N ASP A 48 -18.24 -3.48 1.85
CA ASP A 48 -18.79 -4.17 0.67
C ASP A 48 -18.68 -3.28 -0.58
N SER A 49 -18.69 -1.96 -0.40
CA SER A 49 -18.43 -1.05 -1.49
C SER A 49 -17.00 -1.10 -2.02
N ASN A 50 -16.06 -1.83 -1.40
CA ASN A 50 -14.65 -1.98 -1.78
C ASN A 50 -14.27 -3.36 -2.38
N MET A 51 -15.25 -4.24 -2.60
CA MET A 51 -15.04 -5.57 -3.20
C MET A 51 -14.37 -5.49 -4.58
N PRO A 52 -13.61 -6.53 -4.99
CA PRO A 52 -13.15 -6.68 -6.37
C PRO A 52 -14.33 -6.87 -7.33
N ASP A 53 -14.13 -6.60 -8.62
CA ASP A 53 -15.15 -6.95 -9.63
C ASP A 53 -15.30 -8.48 -9.72
N ASN A 54 -16.45 -8.95 -10.21
CA ASN A 54 -16.58 -10.36 -10.58
C ASN A 54 -15.82 -10.62 -11.89
N TYR A 55 -14.71 -11.34 -11.77
CA TYR A 55 -13.86 -11.71 -12.88
C TYR A 55 -14.15 -13.11 -13.43
N PHE A 56 -15.15 -13.82 -12.91
CA PHE A 56 -15.46 -15.19 -13.32
C PHE A 56 -16.76 -15.28 -14.11
N SER A 57 -16.80 -16.20 -15.07
CA SER A 57 -17.94 -16.34 -15.99
C SER A 57 -19.12 -17.14 -15.44
N ASP A 58 -18.95 -17.84 -14.32
CA ASP A 58 -19.89 -18.86 -13.82
C ASP A 58 -20.39 -18.64 -12.39
N ILE A 59 -20.11 -17.48 -11.79
CA ILE A 59 -20.66 -17.06 -10.49
C ILE A 59 -21.33 -15.70 -10.60
N SER A 60 -22.26 -15.42 -9.69
CA SER A 60 -23.02 -14.17 -9.62
C SER A 60 -23.43 -13.83 -8.18
N GLU A 61 -23.89 -12.61 -7.93
CA GLU A 61 -24.39 -12.19 -6.60
C GLU A 61 -25.52 -13.08 -6.03
N ALA A 62 -26.17 -13.90 -6.86
CA ALA A 62 -27.19 -14.85 -6.42
C ALA A 62 -26.61 -16.12 -5.76
N ASP A 63 -25.33 -16.41 -5.97
CA ASP A 63 -24.66 -17.60 -5.43
C ASP A 63 -24.20 -17.36 -3.99
N SER A 64 -24.48 -18.30 -3.08
CA SER A 64 -24.11 -18.15 -1.67
C SER A 64 -22.61 -18.09 -1.42
N CYS A 65 -21.79 -18.61 -2.35
CA CYS A 65 -20.34 -18.58 -2.30
C CYS A 65 -19.72 -17.30 -2.89
N TYR A 66 -20.53 -16.45 -3.52
CA TYR A 66 -20.06 -15.28 -4.27
C TYR A 66 -19.18 -14.36 -3.43
N ARG A 67 -19.64 -14.05 -2.21
CA ARG A 67 -18.90 -13.17 -1.30
C ARG A 67 -17.54 -13.75 -0.94
N ASP A 68 -17.49 -14.99 -0.46
CA ASP A 68 -16.24 -15.60 0.01
C ASP A 68 -15.23 -15.77 -1.14
N ILE A 69 -15.71 -16.10 -2.34
CA ILE A 69 -14.85 -16.17 -3.54
C ILE A 69 -14.24 -14.80 -3.85
N LEU A 70 -15.04 -13.74 -3.85
CA LEU A 70 -14.53 -12.39 -4.11
C LEU A 70 -13.63 -11.87 -2.98
N VAL A 71 -13.91 -12.22 -1.72
CA VAL A 71 -12.98 -11.94 -0.61
C VAL A 71 -11.66 -12.68 -0.85
N ALA A 72 -11.67 -13.94 -1.27
CA ALA A 72 -10.43 -14.65 -1.59
C ALA A 72 -9.68 -14.04 -2.80
N VAL A 73 -10.38 -13.43 -3.77
CA VAL A 73 -9.77 -12.61 -4.83
C VAL A 73 -9.09 -11.36 -4.25
N GLU A 74 -9.69 -10.70 -3.25
CA GLU A 74 -9.09 -9.53 -2.58
C GLU A 74 -7.68 -9.82 -2.05
N PHE A 75 -7.45 -11.05 -1.58
CA PHE A 75 -6.18 -11.51 -1.01
C PHE A 75 -5.31 -12.32 -1.99
N GLY A 76 -5.69 -12.38 -3.28
CA GLY A 76 -4.90 -13.04 -4.32
C GLY A 76 -4.80 -14.56 -4.22
N VAL A 77 -5.72 -15.20 -3.48
CA VAL A 77 -5.73 -16.66 -3.25
C VAL A 77 -6.08 -17.43 -4.53
N ILE A 78 -6.88 -16.83 -5.42
CA ILE A 78 -7.39 -17.48 -6.63
C ILE A 78 -6.61 -16.99 -7.84
N ASP A 79 -5.86 -17.90 -8.46
CA ASP A 79 -5.00 -17.65 -9.62
C ASP A 79 -5.67 -18.09 -10.92
N LEU A 80 -6.57 -17.24 -11.45
CA LEU A 80 -7.36 -17.51 -12.65
C LEU A 80 -7.54 -16.23 -13.48
N GLU A 81 -7.28 -16.31 -14.79
CA GLU A 81 -7.47 -15.21 -15.74
C GLU A 81 -8.90 -14.65 -15.71
N GLU A 82 -9.04 -13.37 -16.04
CA GLU A 82 -10.35 -12.75 -16.15
C GLU A 82 -11.23 -13.40 -17.26
N GLY A 83 -12.47 -13.71 -16.90
CA GLY A 83 -13.47 -14.38 -17.72
C GLY A 83 -13.43 -15.91 -17.66
N GLU A 84 -12.43 -16.53 -17.02
CA GLU A 84 -12.41 -17.98 -16.78
C GLU A 84 -13.51 -18.40 -15.78
N ALA A 85 -13.88 -19.69 -15.83
CA ALA A 85 -14.83 -20.25 -14.89
C ALA A 85 -14.12 -20.63 -13.57
N PHE A 86 -14.70 -20.27 -12.43
CA PHE A 86 -14.19 -20.69 -11.12
C PHE A 86 -14.56 -22.14 -10.78
N ALA A 87 -15.67 -22.64 -11.33
CA ALA A 87 -16.25 -23.96 -11.11
C ALA A 87 -16.58 -24.24 -9.62
N PRO A 88 -17.45 -23.44 -8.97
CA PRO A 88 -17.65 -23.49 -7.51
C PRO A 88 -18.13 -24.84 -6.97
N ASN A 89 -18.88 -25.60 -7.78
CA ASN A 89 -19.49 -26.88 -7.40
C ASN A 89 -18.61 -28.09 -7.70
N GLU A 90 -17.47 -27.93 -8.37
CA GLU A 90 -16.52 -29.01 -8.59
C GLU A 90 -15.74 -29.32 -7.31
N SER A 91 -15.24 -30.54 -7.18
CA SER A 91 -14.43 -30.93 -6.03
C SER A 91 -13.10 -30.18 -6.02
N ALA A 92 -12.68 -29.71 -4.84
CA ALA A 92 -11.32 -29.21 -4.65
C ALA A 92 -10.33 -30.37 -4.77
N THR A 93 -9.40 -30.27 -5.73
CA THR A 93 -8.31 -31.24 -5.89
C THR A 93 -7.23 -31.03 -4.82
N ARG A 94 -6.38 -32.03 -4.58
CA ARG A 94 -5.25 -31.91 -3.65
C ARG A 94 -4.30 -30.79 -4.07
N GLU A 95 -4.03 -30.66 -5.37
CA GLU A 95 -3.19 -29.56 -5.88
C GLU A 95 -3.84 -28.19 -5.65
N PHE A 96 -5.12 -28.03 -5.97
CA PHE A 96 -5.84 -26.78 -5.73
C PHE A 96 -5.83 -26.39 -4.24
N ALA A 97 -6.05 -27.37 -3.35
CA ALA A 97 -6.04 -27.14 -1.91
C ALA A 97 -4.64 -26.79 -1.38
N ALA A 98 -3.60 -27.50 -1.83
CA ALA A 98 -2.20 -27.23 -1.46
C ALA A 98 -1.78 -25.83 -1.91
N ARG A 99 -2.06 -25.48 -3.18
CA ARG A 99 -1.75 -24.16 -3.76
C ARG A 99 -2.43 -23.03 -2.99
N THR A 100 -3.74 -23.11 -2.81
CA THR A 100 -4.52 -22.03 -2.18
C THR A 100 -4.18 -21.87 -0.70
N LEU A 101 -3.93 -22.96 0.03
CA LEU A 101 -3.49 -22.86 1.42
C LEU A 101 -2.06 -22.31 1.53
N ASN A 102 -1.12 -22.78 0.70
CA ASN A 102 0.25 -22.29 0.77
C ASN A 102 0.36 -20.84 0.25
N SER A 103 -0.56 -20.38 -0.61
CA SER A 103 -0.67 -18.95 -0.93
C SER A 103 -0.97 -18.11 0.32
N CYS A 104 -1.69 -18.67 1.30
CA CYS A 104 -1.99 -18.02 2.57
C CYS A 104 -0.87 -18.21 3.61
N LEU A 105 -0.22 -19.38 3.66
CA LEU A 105 0.81 -19.71 4.65
C LEU A 105 2.22 -19.31 4.24
N GLN A 106 2.52 -19.30 2.95
CA GLN A 106 3.72 -18.71 2.34
C GLN A 106 5.02 -19.44 2.68
N PHE A 107 4.96 -20.76 2.87
CA PHE A 107 6.14 -21.59 2.99
C PHE A 107 6.93 -21.62 1.69
N ARG A 108 8.24 -21.81 1.84
CA ARG A 108 9.23 -21.91 0.78
C ARG A 108 10.03 -23.19 0.94
N LEU A 109 10.43 -23.73 -0.20
CA LEU A 109 11.47 -24.74 -0.27
C LEU A 109 12.82 -24.06 -0.44
N ASP A 110 13.88 -24.73 0.00
CA ASP A 110 15.25 -24.36 -0.35
C ASP A 110 15.45 -24.56 -1.86
N GLU A 111 16.26 -23.71 -2.51
CA GLU A 111 16.47 -23.73 -3.98
C GLU A 111 16.88 -25.11 -4.53
N ASP A 112 17.60 -25.91 -3.75
CA ASP A 112 18.10 -27.25 -4.12
C ASP A 112 17.20 -28.40 -3.63
N SER A 113 15.95 -28.12 -3.22
CA SER A 113 15.04 -29.14 -2.71
C SER A 113 14.63 -30.14 -3.79
N GLU A 114 14.83 -31.43 -3.52
CA GLU A 114 14.35 -32.51 -4.39
C GLU A 114 12.88 -32.85 -4.11
N TYR A 115 12.10 -33.06 -5.17
CA TYR A 115 10.73 -33.55 -5.03
C TYR A 115 10.70 -35.04 -4.68
N THR A 116 9.93 -35.37 -3.64
CA THR A 116 9.83 -36.72 -3.06
C THR A 116 8.62 -37.51 -3.58
N TYR A 117 7.75 -36.88 -4.36
CA TYR A 117 6.59 -37.51 -4.99
C TYR A 117 6.80 -37.73 -6.49
N SER A 118 6.04 -38.68 -7.07
CA SER A 118 6.31 -39.19 -8.42
C SER A 118 5.78 -38.32 -9.57
N GLU A 119 4.85 -37.41 -9.28
CA GLU A 119 4.13 -36.63 -10.30
C GLU A 119 4.69 -35.21 -10.55
N ALA A 120 5.88 -34.88 -10.03
CA ALA A 120 6.42 -33.52 -10.04
C ALA A 120 6.54 -32.85 -11.42
N ASP A 121 6.84 -33.62 -12.47
CA ASP A 121 6.96 -33.12 -13.84
C ASP A 121 5.60 -32.88 -14.54
N SER A 122 4.48 -33.21 -13.89
CA SER A 122 3.14 -33.22 -14.51
C SER A 122 2.12 -32.27 -13.84
N VAL A 123 2.55 -31.54 -12.82
CA VAL A 123 1.73 -30.62 -12.01
C VAL A 123 2.05 -29.17 -12.33
N THR A 124 1.14 -28.27 -11.97
CA THR A 124 1.29 -26.83 -12.16
C THR A 124 2.09 -26.19 -11.03
N TYR A 125 1.90 -26.68 -9.80
CA TYR A 125 2.49 -26.09 -8.60
C TYR A 125 3.32 -27.12 -7.79
N PRO A 126 4.48 -27.56 -8.33
CA PRO A 126 5.24 -28.64 -7.71
C PRO A 126 5.80 -28.30 -6.32
N ASP A 127 6.19 -27.04 -6.09
CA ASP A 127 6.66 -26.56 -4.79
C ASP A 127 5.59 -26.65 -3.71
N ASP A 128 4.37 -26.17 -4.01
CA ASP A 128 3.24 -26.18 -3.08
C ASP A 128 2.85 -27.61 -2.70
N ILE A 129 2.97 -28.55 -3.64
CA ILE A 129 2.75 -29.97 -3.38
C ILE A 129 3.84 -30.54 -2.48
N GLN A 130 5.11 -30.23 -2.73
CA GLN A 130 6.20 -30.73 -1.87
C GLN A 130 6.11 -30.15 -0.46
N ILE A 131 5.70 -28.88 -0.31
CA ILE A 131 5.37 -28.28 0.99
C ILE A 131 4.24 -29.07 1.67
N ALA A 132 3.16 -29.38 0.94
CA ALA A 132 2.06 -30.18 1.48
C ALA A 132 2.51 -31.57 1.95
N VAL A 133 3.51 -32.17 1.29
CA VAL A 133 4.15 -33.43 1.71
C VAL A 133 4.97 -33.23 2.99
N ASN A 134 5.85 -32.23 3.02
CA ASN A 134 6.69 -31.92 4.20
C ASN A 134 5.84 -31.65 5.44
N ARG A 135 4.73 -30.93 5.27
CA ARG A 135 3.79 -30.57 6.33
C ARG A 135 2.75 -31.65 6.64
N ASN A 136 2.85 -32.82 5.99
CA ASN A 136 1.96 -33.96 6.20
C ASN A 136 0.46 -33.64 6.00
N TRP A 137 0.14 -32.71 5.10
CA TRP A 137 -1.25 -32.35 4.78
C TRP A 137 -2.01 -33.51 4.14
N PHE A 138 -1.29 -34.33 3.36
CA PHE A 138 -1.84 -35.49 2.67
C PHE A 138 -1.00 -36.74 2.90
N ALA A 139 -1.66 -37.88 3.07
CA ALA A 139 -1.00 -39.17 2.99
C ALA A 139 -0.74 -39.55 1.51
N LEU A 140 0.51 -39.90 1.22
CA LEU A 140 0.93 -40.46 -0.07
C LEU A 140 0.45 -41.91 -0.24
N SER A 141 0.19 -42.30 -1.48
CA SER A 141 -0.05 -43.69 -1.86
C SER A 141 1.24 -44.31 -2.39
N GLY A 142 2.14 -44.72 -1.49
CA GLY A 142 3.53 -45.01 -1.87
C GLY A 142 4.28 -43.69 -2.05
N SER A 143 4.76 -43.41 -3.26
CA SER A 143 5.36 -42.13 -3.65
C SER A 143 4.40 -41.23 -4.46
N ASP A 144 3.14 -41.64 -4.63
CA ASP A 144 2.16 -40.91 -5.45
C ASP A 144 1.40 -39.90 -4.57
N PHE A 145 1.39 -38.63 -5.00
CA PHE A 145 0.64 -37.55 -4.36
C PHE A 145 -0.83 -37.52 -4.81
N LEU A 146 -1.12 -37.94 -6.04
CA LEU A 146 -2.45 -37.91 -6.67
C LEU A 146 -3.04 -36.48 -6.72
N PRO A 147 -2.44 -35.55 -7.48
CA PRO A 147 -2.80 -34.13 -7.49
C PRO A 147 -4.28 -33.86 -7.82
N GLU A 148 -4.85 -34.61 -8.76
CA GLU A 148 -6.25 -34.50 -9.21
C GLU A 148 -7.27 -35.14 -8.27
N LYS A 149 -6.83 -35.81 -7.20
CA LYS A 149 -7.73 -36.45 -6.26
C LYS A 149 -8.51 -35.38 -5.48
N ALA A 150 -9.83 -35.53 -5.41
CA ALA A 150 -10.66 -34.70 -4.54
C ALA A 150 -10.24 -34.83 -3.06
N ILE A 151 -10.10 -33.70 -2.37
CA ILE A 151 -9.82 -33.70 -0.94
C ILE A 151 -11.05 -34.15 -0.15
N THR A 152 -10.79 -34.90 0.91
CA THR A 152 -11.80 -35.28 1.91
C THR A 152 -11.95 -34.19 2.98
N ALA A 153 -13.10 -34.16 3.65
CA ALA A 153 -13.30 -33.27 4.80
C ALA A 153 -12.24 -33.44 5.91
N ALA A 154 -11.70 -34.65 6.10
CA ALA A 154 -10.66 -34.93 7.08
C ALA A 154 -9.30 -34.35 6.69
N GLU A 155 -8.89 -34.49 5.42
CA GLU A 155 -7.68 -33.85 4.89
C GLU A 155 -7.77 -32.33 5.00
N ALA A 156 -8.91 -31.76 4.60
CA ALA A 156 -9.17 -30.33 4.76
C ALA A 156 -9.04 -29.88 6.23
N GLN A 157 -9.53 -30.65 7.20
CA GLN A 157 -9.40 -30.31 8.62
C GLN A 157 -7.95 -30.38 9.10
N THR A 158 -7.17 -31.38 8.67
CA THR A 158 -5.74 -31.48 8.99
C THR A 158 -4.99 -30.25 8.52
N MET A 159 -5.21 -29.85 7.26
CA MET A 159 -4.62 -28.66 6.66
C MET A 159 -4.96 -27.37 7.43
N LEU A 160 -6.23 -27.18 7.79
CA LEU A 160 -6.66 -25.98 8.52
C LEU A 160 -6.19 -25.97 9.98
N ASN A 161 -5.95 -27.12 10.60
CA ASN A 161 -5.37 -27.18 11.94
C ASN A 161 -3.91 -26.75 11.94
N ASP A 162 -3.13 -27.21 10.95
CA ASP A 162 -1.76 -26.76 10.76
C ASP A 162 -1.72 -25.25 10.49
N ALA A 163 -2.59 -24.75 9.61
CA ALA A 163 -2.72 -23.32 9.34
C ALA A 163 -2.98 -22.49 10.62
N LYS A 164 -3.88 -22.95 11.49
CA LYS A 164 -4.17 -22.30 12.78
C LYS A 164 -2.97 -22.32 13.73
N SER A 165 -2.17 -23.38 13.71
CA SER A 165 -0.94 -23.46 14.50
C SER A 165 0.08 -22.43 14.03
N VAL A 166 0.25 -22.31 12.71
CA VAL A 166 1.16 -21.33 12.10
C VAL A 166 0.72 -19.90 12.39
N LEU A 167 -0.58 -19.61 12.27
CA LEU A 167 -1.13 -18.28 12.60
C LEU A 167 -0.95 -17.92 14.08
N ALA A 168 -1.12 -18.88 14.99
CA ALA A 168 -0.89 -18.64 16.41
C ALA A 168 0.59 -18.36 16.73
N ASP A 169 1.53 -18.98 16.00
CA ASP A 169 2.96 -18.68 16.14
C ASP A 169 3.34 -17.29 15.56
N ASP A 170 2.58 -16.80 14.58
CA ASP A 170 2.76 -15.48 13.98
C ASP A 170 2.34 -14.30 14.88
N GLU A 171 1.51 -14.54 15.90
CA GLU A 171 1.08 -13.48 16.83
C GLU A 171 2.25 -13.02 17.73
N ILE A 172 2.45 -11.71 17.85
CA ILE A 172 3.45 -11.11 18.75
C ILE A 172 2.86 -10.90 20.15
N ASP A 173 3.50 -11.43 21.19
CA ASP A 173 3.25 -11.12 22.58
C ASP A 173 4.07 -9.89 23.01
N GLU A 174 3.44 -8.72 22.99
CA GLU A 174 4.04 -7.45 23.44
C GLU A 174 4.48 -7.47 24.92
N ASN A 175 4.06 -8.47 25.71
CA ASN A 175 4.47 -8.63 27.11
C ASN A 175 5.52 -9.73 27.28
N TYR A 176 6.09 -10.24 26.19
CA TYR A 176 7.13 -11.25 26.25
C TYR A 176 8.34 -10.72 27.04
N ASN A 177 8.80 -11.50 28.00
CA ASN A 177 9.97 -11.13 28.80
C ASN A 177 11.24 -11.50 28.05
N SER A 178 11.63 -10.63 27.11
CA SER A 178 12.84 -10.79 26.29
C SER A 178 14.10 -10.90 27.15
N THR A 179 14.99 -11.82 26.77
CA THR A 179 16.26 -12.05 27.46
C THR A 179 17.41 -12.15 26.46
N TYR A 180 18.56 -11.62 26.87
CA TYR A 180 19.77 -11.55 26.07
C TYR A 180 20.97 -12.00 26.89
N GLU A 181 21.91 -12.67 26.25
CA GLU A 181 23.21 -13.02 26.82
C GLU A 181 24.29 -12.17 26.16
N PHE A 182 25.20 -11.64 26.97
CA PHE A 182 26.26 -10.73 26.54
C PHE A 182 27.65 -11.32 26.81
N GLU A 183 28.64 -10.87 26.05
CA GLU A 183 30.05 -11.21 26.32
C GLU A 183 30.51 -10.72 27.71
N ASP A 184 31.53 -11.39 28.26
CA ASP A 184 32.09 -11.04 29.56
C ASP A 184 32.72 -9.64 29.53
N GLY A 185 32.38 -8.81 30.51
CA GLY A 185 32.87 -7.43 30.61
C GLY A 185 32.01 -6.37 29.92
N VAL A 186 30.93 -6.75 29.21
CA VAL A 186 29.96 -5.79 28.64
C VAL A 186 29.21 -5.06 29.75
N ILE A 187 29.17 -3.73 29.66
CA ILE A 187 28.44 -2.87 30.59
C ILE A 187 26.99 -2.71 30.10
N VAL A 188 26.04 -3.36 30.74
CA VAL A 188 24.61 -3.25 30.38
C VAL A 188 23.97 -2.08 31.11
N ILE A 189 23.56 -1.05 30.37
CA ILE A 189 22.73 0.01 30.92
C ILE A 189 21.30 -0.51 31.08
N PRO A 190 20.69 -0.41 32.28
CA PRO A 190 19.34 -0.89 32.48
C PRO A 190 18.35 -0.23 31.52
N GLU A 191 17.44 -1.03 30.95
CA GLU A 191 16.43 -0.58 29.98
C GLU A 191 15.53 0.57 30.50
N ASN A 192 15.34 0.66 31.82
CA ASN A 192 14.56 1.72 32.44
C ASN A 192 15.31 3.06 32.62
N VAL A 193 16.56 3.15 32.14
CA VAL A 193 17.33 4.40 32.07
C VAL A 193 16.98 5.10 30.76
N ASP A 194 16.66 6.40 30.85
CA ASP A 194 16.34 7.20 29.68
C ASP A 194 17.61 7.45 28.85
N THR A 195 17.67 6.83 27.67
CA THR A 195 18.78 6.93 26.73
C THR A 195 18.28 7.31 25.36
N VAL A 196 18.86 8.34 24.76
CA VAL A 196 18.62 8.70 23.35
C VAL A 196 19.82 8.25 22.53
N ILE A 197 19.57 7.54 21.44
CA ILE A 197 20.58 7.09 20.49
C ILE A 197 20.23 7.60 19.10
N ASP A 198 21.17 8.31 18.46
CA ASP A 198 21.00 8.77 17.09
C ASP A 198 21.49 7.74 16.06
N SER A 199 21.22 8.00 14.78
CA SER A 199 21.65 7.16 13.65
C SER A 199 23.18 7.08 13.49
N GLY A 200 23.92 8.02 14.08
CA GLY A 200 25.38 8.05 14.14
C GLY A 200 25.96 7.33 15.37
N TYR A 201 25.14 6.65 16.17
CA TYR A 201 25.52 5.98 17.41
C TYR A 201 26.08 6.93 18.48
N THR A 202 25.63 8.19 18.49
CA THR A 202 25.80 9.06 19.65
C THR A 202 24.71 8.74 20.67
N VAL A 203 25.13 8.33 21.86
CA VAL A 203 24.25 8.02 22.98
C VAL A 203 24.27 9.16 23.98
N THR A 204 23.09 9.68 24.32
CA THR A 204 22.91 10.64 25.41
C THR A 204 22.18 9.95 26.56
N ILE A 205 22.79 9.98 27.75
CA ILE A 205 22.26 9.41 28.97
C ILE A 205 22.07 10.53 29.99
N THR A 206 20.87 10.65 30.56
CA THR A 206 20.53 11.70 31.54
C THR A 206 20.24 11.08 32.91
N ASP A 207 20.66 11.75 33.98
CA ASP A 207 20.39 11.35 35.38
C ASP A 207 20.89 9.95 35.76
N TYR A 208 21.88 9.43 35.03
CA TYR A 208 22.52 8.15 35.29
C TYR A 208 24.02 8.27 35.03
N GLU A 209 24.82 7.72 35.96
CA GLU A 209 26.29 7.71 35.86
C GLU A 209 26.72 6.32 35.37
N PRO A 210 27.01 6.14 34.06
CA PRO A 210 27.12 4.82 33.49
C PRO A 210 28.45 4.11 33.80
N GLY A 211 29.45 4.85 34.29
CA GLY A 211 30.78 4.29 34.57
C GLY A 211 31.52 3.81 33.32
N ILE A 212 31.13 4.28 32.13
CA ILE A 212 31.72 3.93 30.84
C ILE A 212 32.98 4.78 30.60
N ALA A 213 34.05 4.13 30.17
CA ALA A 213 35.28 4.74 29.67
C ALA A 213 35.46 4.51 28.17
N VAL A 214 36.33 5.31 27.54
CA VAL A 214 36.71 5.10 26.13
C VAL A 214 37.34 3.72 25.96
N GLY A 215 36.81 2.96 25.01
CA GLY A 215 37.20 1.57 24.72
C GLY A 215 36.36 0.51 25.44
N ASP A 216 35.45 0.90 26.33
CA ASP A 216 34.52 -0.06 26.94
C ASP A 216 33.41 -0.42 25.94
N THR A 217 32.98 -1.69 25.99
CA THR A 217 31.77 -2.16 25.31
C THR A 217 30.58 -2.04 26.26
N PHE A 218 29.50 -1.43 25.79
CA PHE A 218 28.29 -1.21 26.57
C PHE A 218 27.03 -1.47 25.75
N VAL A 219 25.90 -1.65 26.43
CA VAL A 219 24.59 -1.89 25.82
C VAL A 219 23.61 -0.85 26.31
N VAL A 220 22.86 -0.25 25.39
CA VAL A 220 21.65 0.55 25.66
C VAL A 220 20.46 -0.08 24.96
N TYR A 221 19.24 0.35 25.30
CA TYR A 221 18.02 -0.17 24.70
C TYR A 221 17.35 0.90 23.84
N ASN A 222 17.02 0.56 22.60
CA ASN A 222 16.23 1.39 21.69
C ASN A 222 14.88 0.71 21.47
N SER A 223 13.79 1.31 21.96
CA SER A 223 12.43 0.71 21.93
C SER A 223 12.40 -0.74 22.44
N GLY A 224 13.10 -1.02 23.54
CA GLY A 224 13.20 -2.35 24.15
C GLY A 224 14.18 -3.32 23.47
N TYR A 225 14.78 -2.94 22.34
CA TYR A 225 15.79 -3.75 21.65
C TYR A 225 17.21 -3.37 22.07
N PRO A 226 18.09 -4.32 22.44
CA PRO A 226 19.45 -4.02 22.88
C PRO A 226 20.35 -3.61 21.71
N VAL A 227 21.10 -2.53 21.90
CA VAL A 227 22.12 -2.02 20.98
C VAL A 227 23.47 -2.04 21.68
N ALA A 228 24.34 -2.94 21.24
CA ALA A 228 25.70 -3.04 21.75
C ALA A 228 26.68 -2.14 20.99
N LEU A 229 27.53 -1.44 21.73
CA LEU A 229 28.33 -0.31 21.27
C LEU A 229 29.72 -0.31 21.91
N ASP A 230 30.74 0.10 21.16
CA ASP A 230 32.07 0.38 21.69
C ASP A 230 32.28 1.90 21.82
N ALA A 231 32.61 2.38 23.02
CA ALA A 231 32.75 3.80 23.30
C ALA A 231 34.00 4.42 22.67
N LEU A 232 33.83 5.43 21.81
CA LEU A 232 34.92 6.17 21.16
C LEU A 232 35.29 7.46 21.92
N SER A 233 34.30 8.16 22.44
CA SER A 233 34.48 9.31 23.32
C SER A 233 33.42 9.29 24.42
N VAL A 234 33.76 9.82 25.59
CA VAL A 234 32.83 9.95 26.72
C VAL A 234 33.00 11.35 27.28
N ASP A 235 31.95 12.16 27.19
CA ASP A 235 31.90 13.52 27.72
C ASP A 235 30.76 13.62 28.74
N THR A 236 31.11 13.98 29.98
CA THR A 236 30.13 14.16 31.05
C THR A 236 30.08 15.63 31.46
N LEU A 237 28.90 16.24 31.39
CA LEU A 237 28.63 17.58 31.89
C LEU A 237 27.39 17.55 32.78
N ASP A 238 27.57 17.92 34.05
CA ASP A 238 26.54 17.85 35.08
C ASP A 238 25.93 16.44 35.20
N ASN A 239 24.65 16.26 34.87
CA ASN A 239 23.91 15.00 34.94
C ASN A 239 23.73 14.33 33.56
N VAL A 240 24.39 14.83 32.51
CA VAL A 240 24.30 14.31 31.15
C VAL A 240 25.63 13.72 30.73
N THR A 241 25.61 12.47 30.27
CA THR A 241 26.75 11.79 29.63
C THR A 241 26.45 11.60 28.16
N VAL A 242 27.34 12.11 27.31
CA VAL A 242 27.28 11.93 25.85
C VAL A 242 28.43 11.02 25.43
N ILE A 243 28.10 9.95 24.69
CA ILE A 243 29.04 8.93 24.25
C ILE A 243 28.95 8.82 22.74
N SER A 244 30.03 9.12 22.02
CA SER A 244 30.12 8.72 20.61
C SER A 244 30.64 7.29 20.56
N ALA A 245 30.02 6.44 19.75
CA ALA A 245 30.35 5.03 19.67
C ALA A 245 30.28 4.49 18.23
N HIS A 246 30.60 3.21 18.06
CA HIS A 246 30.16 2.44 16.89
C HIS A 246 29.51 1.14 17.35
N LYS A 247 28.66 0.56 16.50
CA LYS A 247 28.03 -0.74 16.75
C LYS A 247 29.07 -1.83 16.95
N ASN A 248 28.80 -2.72 17.91
CA ASN A 248 29.53 -3.96 18.16
C ASN A 248 28.55 -5.13 18.02
N GLU A 249 28.63 -5.85 16.89
CA GLU A 249 27.68 -6.91 16.54
C GLU A 249 27.94 -8.23 17.31
N ASP A 250 29.12 -8.41 17.88
CA ASP A 250 29.56 -9.66 18.50
C ASP A 250 29.27 -9.71 20.01
N ALA A 251 28.98 -8.56 20.62
CA ALA A 251 28.78 -8.43 22.05
C ALA A 251 27.51 -9.12 22.59
N ILE A 252 26.53 -9.41 21.72
CA ILE A 252 25.30 -10.14 22.06
C ILE A 252 25.42 -11.58 21.54
N THR A 253 25.54 -12.54 22.44
CA THR A 253 25.86 -13.93 22.09
C THR A 253 24.63 -14.85 22.01
N ALA A 254 23.52 -14.46 22.63
CA ALA A 254 22.25 -15.17 22.50
C ALA A 254 21.06 -14.24 22.72
N ALA A 255 19.94 -14.57 22.09
CA ALA A 255 18.66 -13.91 22.29
C ALA A 255 17.54 -14.95 22.44
N ASP A 256 16.58 -14.62 23.30
CA ASP A 256 15.24 -15.20 23.39
C ASP A 256 14.30 -14.01 23.57
N SER A 257 13.85 -13.46 22.45
CA SER A 257 13.18 -12.17 22.37
C SER A 257 12.00 -12.18 21.42
N GLU A 258 11.01 -11.37 21.73
CA GLU A 258 9.81 -11.15 20.95
C GLU A 258 9.30 -9.75 21.26
N GLY A 259 8.89 -9.02 20.22
CA GLY A 259 8.48 -7.64 20.39
C GLY A 259 8.11 -6.95 19.09
N SER A 260 7.64 -5.70 19.22
CA SER A 260 7.34 -4.81 18.11
C SER A 260 8.08 -3.50 18.33
N ILE A 261 8.79 -3.04 17.29
CA ILE A 261 9.47 -1.76 17.27
C ILE A 261 8.61 -0.80 16.46
N ASP A 262 7.95 0.12 17.15
CA ASP A 262 7.30 1.27 16.54
C ASP A 262 8.37 2.21 16.00
N ILE A 263 8.26 2.58 14.72
CA ILE A 263 9.24 3.41 14.04
C ILE A 263 8.73 4.84 14.02
N ASP A 264 9.48 5.77 14.60
CA ASP A 264 9.12 7.18 14.58
C ASP A 264 9.34 7.74 13.17
N LEU A 265 8.26 8.20 12.55
CA LEU A 265 8.31 8.77 11.21
C LEU A 265 8.82 10.21 11.21
N GLU A 266 8.97 10.84 12.38
CA GLU A 266 9.60 12.16 12.52
C GLU A 266 11.07 12.14 12.06
N ASP A 267 11.73 10.98 12.18
CA ASP A 267 13.12 10.77 11.77
C ASP A 267 13.30 10.56 10.25
N PHE A 268 12.26 10.79 9.44
CA PHE A 268 12.35 10.65 8.00
C PHE A 268 13.28 11.70 7.37
N GLU A 269 14.36 11.22 6.76
CA GLU A 269 15.32 12.00 5.99
C GLU A 269 14.92 11.98 4.50
N ALA A 270 14.32 13.07 4.02
CA ALA A 270 13.93 13.20 2.62
C ALA A 270 15.14 13.38 1.69
N ASN A 271 15.06 12.81 0.48
CA ASN A 271 16.02 13.10 -0.57
C ASN A 271 15.70 14.49 -1.18
N GLU A 272 16.61 15.45 -1.01
CA GLU A 272 16.35 16.87 -1.32
C GLU A 272 16.28 17.18 -2.82
N LEU A 273 17.27 16.72 -3.60
CA LEU A 273 17.35 16.94 -5.04
C LEU A 273 18.12 15.80 -5.72
N SER A 274 17.56 15.26 -6.80
CA SER A 274 18.23 14.31 -7.69
C SER A 274 18.06 14.74 -9.15
N THR A 275 19.19 14.83 -9.88
CA THR A 275 19.22 15.23 -11.29
C THR A 275 19.72 14.10 -12.19
N TYR A 276 19.07 13.89 -13.32
CA TYR A 276 19.40 12.86 -14.30
C TYR A 276 19.50 13.46 -15.70
N THR A 277 20.45 12.99 -16.49
CA THR A 277 20.52 13.33 -17.93
C THR A 277 19.70 12.31 -18.71
N ILE A 278 18.62 12.77 -19.35
CA ILE A 278 17.79 11.97 -20.23
C ILE A 278 18.02 12.36 -21.70
N THR A 279 17.83 11.43 -22.62
CA THR A 279 18.06 11.66 -24.06
C THR A 279 16.82 11.28 -24.84
N ASN A 280 16.29 12.19 -25.65
CA ASN A 280 15.24 11.88 -26.60
C ASN A 280 15.80 10.91 -27.66
N THR A 281 15.20 9.73 -27.76
CA THR A 281 15.63 8.62 -28.63
C THR A 281 15.38 8.89 -30.11
N GLU A 282 14.50 9.84 -30.45
CA GLU A 282 14.21 10.24 -31.83
C GLU A 282 15.10 11.39 -32.31
N THR A 283 15.23 12.45 -31.50
CA THR A 283 15.98 13.67 -31.87
C THR A 283 17.45 13.62 -31.45
N LEU A 284 17.81 12.73 -30.51
CA LEU A 284 19.11 12.64 -29.83
C LEU A 284 19.46 13.86 -28.98
N GLU A 285 18.49 14.73 -28.69
CA GLU A 285 18.67 15.88 -27.79
C GLU A 285 18.62 15.42 -26.32
N THR A 286 19.47 16.04 -25.49
CA THR A 286 19.55 15.74 -24.06
C THR A 286 18.82 16.79 -23.24
N GLU A 287 18.11 16.34 -22.21
CA GLU A 287 17.43 17.18 -21.22
C GLU A 287 17.81 16.77 -19.81
N GLU A 288 17.62 17.68 -18.86
CA GLU A 288 17.76 17.40 -17.43
C GLU A 288 16.39 17.02 -16.86
N MET A 289 16.32 15.86 -16.22
CA MET A 289 15.22 15.48 -15.36
C MET A 289 15.63 15.79 -13.92
N ALA A 290 14.88 16.65 -13.23
CA ALA A 290 15.12 16.98 -11.82
C ALA A 290 13.96 16.50 -10.96
N ILE A 291 14.31 15.96 -9.80
CA ILE A 291 13.36 15.48 -8.79
C ILE A 291 13.67 16.20 -7.50
N GLU A 292 12.71 16.95 -7.02
CA GLU A 292 12.89 17.90 -5.93
C GLU A 292 11.85 17.66 -4.85
N LEU A 293 12.28 17.76 -3.59
CA LEU A 293 11.35 17.79 -2.47
C LEU A 293 10.35 18.93 -2.67
N TYR A 294 9.06 18.58 -2.70
CA TYR A 294 7.97 19.55 -2.78
C TYR A 294 7.41 19.87 -1.39
N SER A 295 7.13 18.83 -0.61
CA SER A 295 6.71 18.98 0.77
C SER A 295 7.05 17.75 1.59
N ILE A 296 7.31 17.97 2.87
CA ILE A 296 7.37 16.92 3.89
C ILE A 296 6.59 17.43 5.09
N ASP A 297 5.75 16.58 5.64
CA ASP A 297 4.93 16.88 6.81
C ASP A 297 4.79 15.63 7.67
N TYR A 298 4.94 15.78 8.98
CA TYR A 298 4.68 14.72 9.95
C TYR A 298 3.62 15.21 10.94
N ASP A 299 2.43 14.61 10.86
CA ASP A 299 1.37 14.86 11.82
C ASP A 299 1.55 13.96 13.05
N LYS A 300 2.08 14.55 14.13
CA LYS A 300 2.30 13.87 15.41
C LYS A 300 1.03 13.26 16.02
N ALA A 301 -0.15 13.85 15.77
CA ALA A 301 -1.40 13.37 16.35
C ALA A 301 -1.92 12.10 15.66
N SER A 302 -1.73 12.01 14.35
CA SER A 302 -2.12 10.84 13.54
C SER A 302 -0.96 9.88 13.26
N LYS A 303 0.27 10.20 13.69
CA LYS A 303 1.52 9.48 13.39
C LYS A 303 1.65 9.18 11.90
N THR A 304 1.33 10.17 11.07
CA THR A 304 1.33 10.04 9.60
C THR A 304 2.37 10.96 9.00
N LEU A 305 3.28 10.39 8.21
CA LEU A 305 4.22 11.11 7.37
C LEU A 305 3.60 11.31 6.00
N THR A 306 3.69 12.51 5.44
CA THR A 306 3.40 12.82 4.04
C THR A 306 4.65 13.41 3.39
N ALA A 307 5.17 12.75 2.37
CA ALA A 307 6.30 13.23 1.58
C ALA A 307 5.88 13.35 0.10
N SER A 308 6.13 14.53 -0.48
CA SER A 308 5.84 14.81 -1.89
C SER A 308 7.09 15.27 -2.62
N GLN A 309 7.30 14.77 -3.83
CA GLN A 309 8.35 15.21 -4.74
C GLN A 309 7.77 15.66 -6.08
N ASN A 310 8.33 16.73 -6.62
CA ASN A 310 8.05 17.18 -7.98
C ASN A 310 9.05 16.58 -8.95
N ILE A 311 8.56 16.23 -10.13
CA ILE A 311 9.39 15.79 -11.26
C ILE A 311 9.32 16.89 -12.31
N SER A 312 10.46 17.36 -12.79
CA SER A 312 10.58 18.28 -13.91
C SER A 312 11.50 17.74 -14.99
N VAL A 313 11.26 18.13 -16.24
CA VAL A 313 12.07 17.77 -17.41
C VAL A 313 12.34 19.05 -18.20
N GLY A 314 13.61 19.38 -18.43
CA GLY A 314 14.00 20.62 -19.10
C GLY A 314 13.55 21.90 -18.35
N GLY A 315 13.30 21.79 -17.03
CA GLY A 315 12.73 22.85 -16.19
C GLY A 315 11.21 23.00 -16.28
N ALA A 316 10.51 22.19 -17.08
CA ALA A 316 9.05 22.14 -17.12
C ALA A 316 8.53 21.09 -16.14
N ALA A 317 7.46 21.42 -15.39
CA ALA A 317 6.82 20.47 -14.50
C ALA A 317 6.26 19.26 -15.28
N ALA A 318 6.73 18.07 -14.92
CA ALA A 318 6.36 16.80 -15.57
C ALA A 318 5.38 15.99 -14.72
N GLY A 319 5.51 16.04 -13.40
CA GLY A 319 4.64 15.29 -12.49
C GLY A 319 4.90 15.54 -11.02
N THR A 320 4.10 14.90 -10.18
CA THR A 320 4.24 14.85 -8.72
C THR A 320 4.09 13.41 -8.24
N VAL A 321 4.83 13.07 -7.19
CA VAL A 321 4.65 11.85 -6.41
C VAL A 321 4.40 12.28 -4.98
N THR A 322 3.34 11.78 -4.37
CA THR A 322 3.03 11.95 -2.95
C THR A 322 2.88 10.59 -2.31
N VAL A 323 3.60 10.36 -1.23
CA VAL A 323 3.46 9.16 -0.40
C VAL A 323 3.07 9.58 1.00
N ARG A 324 2.09 8.88 1.57
CA ARG A 324 1.80 8.90 2.99
C ARG A 324 2.11 7.55 3.62
N LEU A 325 2.77 7.58 4.76
CA LEU A 325 3.10 6.41 5.57
C LEU A 325 2.54 6.60 6.97
N LYS A 326 1.99 5.54 7.56
CA LYS A 326 1.57 5.49 8.96
C LYS A 326 1.71 4.06 9.48
N ASN A 327 1.64 3.89 10.81
CA ASN A 327 1.68 2.58 11.46
C ASN A 327 2.87 1.70 10.98
N LEU A 328 4.02 2.33 10.72
CA LEU A 328 5.23 1.64 10.31
C LEU A 328 5.83 0.94 11.54
N LYS A 329 5.92 -0.38 11.48
CA LYS A 329 6.41 -1.20 12.57
C LYS A 329 7.28 -2.35 12.09
N LEU A 330 8.21 -2.77 12.95
CA LEU A 330 9.00 -4.00 12.80
C LEU A 330 8.66 -4.97 13.94
N ASP A 331 7.94 -6.04 13.61
CA ASP A 331 7.69 -7.15 14.52
C ASP A 331 8.87 -8.15 14.44
N HIS A 332 9.36 -8.62 15.58
CA HIS A 332 10.45 -9.61 15.61
C HIS A 332 10.20 -10.73 16.62
N LYS A 333 10.75 -11.92 16.33
CA LYS A 333 10.94 -13.04 17.27
C LYS A 333 12.28 -13.69 17.01
N GLU A 334 13.07 -13.94 18.04
CA GLU A 334 14.43 -14.50 17.90
C GLU A 334 14.71 -15.42 19.09
N SER A 335 14.99 -16.70 18.83
CA SER A 335 15.34 -17.66 19.89
C SER A 335 16.38 -18.65 19.42
N LEU A 336 17.55 -18.64 20.07
CA LEU A 336 18.58 -19.64 19.85
C LEU A 336 18.19 -21.02 20.41
N LYS A 337 17.27 -21.07 21.38
CA LYS A 337 16.84 -22.33 22.03
C LYS A 337 16.01 -23.20 21.09
N THR A 338 15.16 -22.56 20.30
CA THR A 338 14.26 -23.18 19.32
C THR A 338 14.80 -23.07 17.90
N PHE A 339 15.89 -22.30 17.70
CA PHE A 339 16.44 -22.03 16.38
C PHE A 339 15.41 -21.39 15.43
N SER A 340 14.65 -20.44 15.99
CA SER A 340 13.56 -19.75 15.31
C SER A 340 13.85 -18.25 15.23
N ALA A 341 13.59 -17.64 14.08
CA ALA A 341 13.78 -16.22 13.87
C ALA A 341 12.72 -15.65 12.90
N LYS A 342 12.22 -14.46 13.20
CA LYS A 342 11.14 -13.79 12.48
C LYS A 342 11.39 -12.29 12.48
N ALA A 343 11.21 -11.67 11.33
CA ALA A 343 11.26 -10.22 11.17
C ALA A 343 10.22 -9.81 10.14
N ILE A 344 9.26 -8.96 10.54
CA ILE A 344 8.13 -8.57 9.70
C ILE A 344 7.94 -7.07 9.79
N VAL A 345 8.02 -6.40 8.64
CA VAL A 345 7.70 -5.00 8.50
C VAL A 345 6.26 -4.86 8.04
N THR A 346 5.50 -4.03 8.74
CA THR A 346 4.14 -3.65 8.35
C THR A 346 4.06 -2.14 8.22
N ALA A 347 3.39 -1.66 7.18
CA ALA A 347 3.17 -0.23 6.96
C ALA A 347 1.82 0.00 6.29
N ASP A 348 1.07 0.97 6.80
CA ASP A 348 -0.02 1.56 6.05
C ASP A 348 0.56 2.56 5.05
N THR A 349 0.21 2.36 3.78
CA THR A 349 0.72 3.14 2.65
C THR A 349 -0.43 3.78 1.89
N THR A 350 -0.27 5.06 1.56
CA THR A 350 -1.08 5.77 0.59
C THR A 350 -0.13 6.38 -0.42
N VAL A 351 -0.34 6.11 -1.69
CA VAL A 351 0.49 6.65 -2.77
C VAL A 351 -0.40 7.29 -3.78
N THR A 352 -0.10 8.54 -4.10
CA THR A 352 -0.70 9.27 -5.20
C THR A 352 0.42 9.69 -6.14
N THR A 353 0.32 9.31 -7.40
CA THR A 353 1.30 9.67 -8.43
C THR A 353 0.59 10.25 -9.63
N GLU A 354 1.09 11.38 -10.10
CA GLU A 354 0.61 12.02 -11.29
C GLU A 354 1.75 12.46 -12.17
N ILE A 355 1.87 11.85 -13.34
CA ILE A 355 2.91 12.08 -14.31
C ILE A 355 2.23 12.35 -15.64
N SER A 356 2.38 13.57 -16.12
CA SER A 356 1.76 14.03 -17.37
C SER A 356 2.70 13.94 -18.58
N PHE A 357 3.98 13.65 -18.34
CA PHE A 357 5.01 13.65 -19.37
C PHE A 357 5.16 12.29 -20.05
N ASP A 358 5.18 12.28 -21.38
CA ASP A 358 5.45 11.08 -22.17
C ASP A 358 6.94 10.77 -22.18
N PHE A 359 7.32 9.89 -21.26
CA PHE A 359 8.69 9.37 -21.14
C PHE A 359 9.05 8.35 -22.23
N GLY A 360 8.10 7.87 -23.05
CA GLY A 360 8.30 6.77 -23.99
C GLY A 360 9.33 7.04 -25.08
N SER A 361 9.60 8.30 -25.38
CA SER A 361 10.65 8.71 -26.32
C SER A 361 11.99 8.97 -25.65
N TYR A 362 12.14 8.90 -24.32
CA TYR A 362 13.38 9.25 -23.62
C TYR A 362 14.12 8.01 -23.06
N ALA A 363 15.44 7.99 -23.21
CA ALA A 363 16.35 7.04 -22.56
C ALA A 363 17.12 7.73 -21.42
N GLY A 364 17.69 6.95 -20.50
CA GLY A 364 18.46 7.46 -19.35
C GLY A 364 17.61 7.83 -18.14
N ILE A 365 16.30 7.56 -18.20
CA ILE A 365 15.39 7.70 -17.08
C ILE A 365 15.75 6.64 -16.02
N PRO A 366 15.86 7.00 -14.72
CA PRO A 366 16.11 6.02 -13.68
C PRO A 366 15.00 4.96 -13.64
N SER A 367 15.33 3.73 -13.24
CA SER A 367 14.32 2.72 -12.95
C SER A 367 13.73 2.87 -11.53
N SER A 368 14.36 3.69 -10.69
CA SER A 368 13.89 3.99 -9.34
C SER A 368 14.30 5.39 -8.87
N ILE A 369 13.42 6.03 -8.09
CA ILE A 369 13.59 7.33 -7.44
C ILE A 369 13.49 7.11 -5.93
N THR A 370 14.53 7.45 -5.19
CA THR A 370 14.50 7.42 -3.73
C THR A 370 13.84 8.68 -3.19
N LEU A 371 12.81 8.48 -2.37
CA LEU A 371 12.07 9.56 -1.70
C LEU A 371 12.75 9.97 -0.39
N GLY A 372 13.32 9.00 0.34
CA GLY A 372 14.02 9.22 1.61
C GLY A 372 14.19 7.93 2.40
N ALA A 373 14.67 8.04 3.64
CA ALA A 373 14.86 6.93 4.54
C ALA A 373 14.61 7.31 6.01
N ILE A 374 14.32 6.33 6.86
CA ILE A 374 14.17 6.45 8.30
C ILE A 374 15.22 5.55 8.95
N PRO A 375 16.33 6.11 9.48
CA PRO A 375 17.31 5.31 10.19
C PRO A 375 16.75 4.85 11.54
N ILE A 376 17.01 3.60 11.93
CA ILE A 376 16.59 3.01 13.20
C ILE A 376 17.84 2.53 13.92
N ALA A 377 18.33 3.32 14.87
CA ALA A 377 19.60 3.05 15.53
C ALA A 377 19.68 1.63 16.13
N GLY A 378 20.71 0.89 15.73
CA GLY A 378 20.95 -0.48 16.17
C GLY A 378 20.11 -1.56 15.51
N VAL A 379 19.09 -1.20 14.73
CA VAL A 379 18.18 -2.14 14.05
C VAL A 379 18.33 -2.09 12.53
N GLY A 380 18.64 -0.92 11.96
CA GLY A 380 18.86 -0.76 10.51
C GLY A 380 18.23 0.51 9.95
N ALA A 381 17.58 0.45 8.79
CA ALA A 381 16.93 1.61 8.18
C ALA A 381 15.78 1.22 7.25
N ILE A 382 14.75 2.05 7.17
CA ILE A 382 13.66 1.87 6.21
C ILE A 382 13.77 2.90 5.10
N SER A 383 13.95 2.44 3.87
CA SER A 383 14.03 3.27 2.67
C SER A 383 12.74 3.23 1.86
N LEU A 384 12.39 4.38 1.29
CA LEU A 384 11.20 4.57 0.48
C LEU A 384 11.61 4.97 -0.94
N SER A 385 11.16 4.24 -1.94
CA SER A 385 11.49 4.52 -3.34
C SER A 385 10.31 4.27 -4.28
N MET A 386 10.20 5.05 -5.35
CA MET A 386 9.32 4.72 -6.47
C MET A 386 10.09 3.91 -7.51
N GLU A 387 9.55 2.80 -7.98
CA GLU A 387 10.00 2.03 -9.14
C GLU A 387 9.13 2.36 -10.35
N TYR A 388 9.71 2.59 -11.53
CA TYR A 388 8.92 2.93 -12.72
C TYR A 388 9.57 2.50 -14.04
N SER A 389 8.69 2.30 -15.02
CA SER A 389 8.97 2.11 -16.43
C SER A 389 7.75 2.65 -17.18
N LEU A 390 7.87 3.87 -17.72
CA LEU A 390 6.77 4.60 -18.33
C LEU A 390 7.06 4.82 -19.81
N THR A 391 6.09 4.49 -20.67
CA THR A 391 6.10 4.92 -22.07
C THR A 391 4.96 5.87 -22.40
N GLY A 392 4.55 6.69 -21.43
CA GLY A 392 3.45 7.66 -21.52
C GLY A 392 3.09 8.27 -20.16
N GLY A 393 2.02 9.06 -20.11
CA GLY A 393 1.49 9.65 -18.89
C GLY A 393 0.66 8.67 -18.05
N VAL A 394 0.64 8.90 -16.74
CA VAL A 394 -0.16 8.14 -15.78
C VAL A 394 -0.62 9.00 -14.60
N SER A 395 -1.86 8.77 -14.16
CA SER A 395 -2.39 9.28 -12.91
C SER A 395 -2.93 8.09 -12.12
N MET A 396 -2.44 7.89 -10.91
CA MET A 396 -2.79 6.74 -10.08
C MET A 396 -2.81 7.10 -8.60
N SER A 397 -3.69 6.45 -7.87
CA SER A 397 -3.80 6.57 -6.42
C SER A 397 -4.16 5.22 -5.84
N TRP A 398 -3.40 4.77 -4.85
CA TRP A 398 -3.72 3.56 -4.10
C TRP A 398 -3.44 3.72 -2.63
N ASP A 399 -4.29 3.08 -1.85
CA ASP A 399 -4.24 3.02 -0.41
C ASP A 399 -4.25 1.55 -0.01
N GLY A 400 -3.40 1.17 0.92
CA GLY A 400 -3.36 -0.19 1.42
C GLY A 400 -2.33 -0.43 2.50
N GLU A 401 -2.41 -1.60 3.12
CA GLU A 401 -1.46 -2.06 4.12
C GLU A 401 -0.49 -3.03 3.45
N LEU A 402 0.81 -2.76 3.55
CA LEU A 402 1.88 -3.64 3.06
C LEU A 402 2.48 -4.39 4.24
N LYS A 403 2.66 -5.70 4.07
CA LYS A 403 3.36 -6.59 5.00
C LYS A 403 4.46 -7.35 4.25
N ALA A 404 5.68 -7.26 4.72
CA ALA A 404 6.82 -8.00 4.16
C ALA A 404 7.72 -8.49 5.28
N GLY A 405 8.17 -9.74 5.23
CA GLY A 405 8.92 -10.33 6.31
C GLY A 405 9.52 -11.69 5.96
N ILE A 406 10.32 -12.21 6.87
CA ILE A 406 10.80 -13.58 6.83
C ILE A 406 10.46 -14.27 8.15
N SER A 407 10.22 -15.57 8.08
CA SER A 407 10.14 -16.44 9.24
C SER A 407 10.91 -17.71 8.96
N TYR A 408 11.69 -18.14 9.93
CA TYR A 408 12.43 -19.39 9.91
C TYR A 408 12.18 -20.09 11.23
N ASP A 409 11.72 -21.34 11.18
CA ASP A 409 11.47 -22.18 12.36
C ASP A 409 11.97 -23.60 12.10
N ASP A 410 13.15 -23.94 12.63
CA ASP A 410 13.77 -25.28 12.54
C ASP A 410 13.72 -25.91 11.13
N GLY A 411 14.01 -25.12 10.10
CA GLY A 411 14.02 -25.54 8.69
C GLY A 411 12.78 -25.16 7.88
N ASP A 412 11.69 -24.73 8.53
CA ASP A 412 10.53 -24.17 7.83
C ASP A 412 10.77 -22.69 7.52
N LEU A 413 11.06 -22.40 6.25
CA LEU A 413 11.23 -21.03 5.75
C LEU A 413 9.91 -20.48 5.19
N ARG A 414 9.58 -19.24 5.54
CA ARG A 414 8.48 -18.48 4.95
C ARG A 414 8.95 -17.09 4.53
N LEU A 415 8.51 -16.66 3.35
CA LEU A 415 8.54 -15.26 2.95
C LEU A 415 7.16 -14.68 3.25
N ILE A 416 7.06 -13.98 4.38
CA ILE A 416 5.83 -13.32 4.78
C ILE A 416 5.59 -12.16 3.82
N LYS A 417 4.47 -12.19 3.11
CA LYS A 417 4.13 -11.22 2.07
C LYS A 417 2.63 -10.93 2.08
N GLY A 418 2.23 -9.67 2.12
CA GLY A 418 0.82 -9.33 2.18
C GLY A 418 0.58 -7.92 1.67
N TYR A 419 -0.53 -7.75 0.97
CA TYR A 419 -1.05 -6.42 0.69
C TYR A 419 -2.57 -6.43 0.78
N THR A 420 -3.14 -5.51 1.57
CA THR A 420 -4.58 -5.32 1.68
C THR A 420 -4.96 -3.98 1.09
N LYS A 421 -5.75 -4.00 0.00
CA LYS A 421 -6.20 -2.80 -0.71
C LYS A 421 -7.33 -2.10 0.07
N LYS A 422 -7.15 -0.81 0.36
CA LYS A 422 -8.17 0.08 0.93
C LYS A 422 -8.81 0.99 -0.12
N GLY A 423 -8.02 1.41 -1.10
CA GLY A 423 -8.45 2.23 -2.24
C GLY A 423 -7.53 2.01 -3.43
N PHE A 424 -8.06 2.11 -4.65
CA PHE A 424 -7.24 1.97 -5.85
C PHE A 424 -7.89 2.61 -7.07
N SER A 425 -7.07 3.35 -7.81
CA SER A 425 -7.39 3.89 -9.12
C SER A 425 -6.12 4.14 -9.90
N PHE A 426 -6.25 4.03 -11.21
CA PHE A 426 -5.23 4.40 -12.13
C PHE A 426 -5.85 4.75 -13.46
N THR A 427 -5.11 5.53 -14.23
CA THR A 427 -5.40 5.90 -15.60
C THR A 427 -4.09 6.12 -16.28
N ALA A 428 -3.84 5.44 -17.40
CA ALA A 428 -2.66 5.69 -18.21
C ALA A 428 -3.04 5.89 -19.68
N GLU A 429 -2.10 6.49 -20.38
CA GLU A 429 -2.19 6.72 -21.83
C GLU A 429 -1.31 5.75 -22.62
N ALA A 430 -0.53 4.90 -21.94
CA ALA A 430 0.40 3.95 -22.56
C ALA A 430 0.74 2.74 -21.66
N GLN A 431 1.76 1.98 -22.05
CA GLN A 431 2.34 0.93 -21.20
C GLN A 431 3.06 1.56 -20.00
N VAL A 432 2.69 1.10 -18.81
CA VAL A 432 3.15 1.66 -17.54
C VAL A 432 3.43 0.55 -16.56
N ARG A 433 4.58 0.64 -15.89
CA ARG A 433 4.81 0.07 -14.57
C ARG A 433 5.19 1.22 -13.66
N ALA A 434 4.49 1.40 -12.56
CA ALA A 434 4.91 2.28 -11.49
C ALA A 434 4.49 1.66 -10.16
N GLY A 435 5.36 1.71 -9.15
CA GLY A 435 5.06 1.19 -7.84
C GLY A 435 5.94 1.78 -6.75
N LEU A 436 5.41 1.78 -5.53
CA LEU A 436 6.13 2.15 -4.33
C LEU A 436 6.86 0.92 -3.81
N ARG A 437 8.14 1.06 -3.52
CA ARG A 437 8.99 0.11 -2.82
C ARG A 437 9.27 0.63 -1.42
N LEU A 438 8.93 -0.18 -0.42
CA LEU A 438 9.36 -0.03 0.96
C LEU A 438 10.40 -1.12 1.24
N ALA A 439 11.60 -0.75 1.66
CA ALA A 439 12.66 -1.69 1.96
C ALA A 439 13.28 -1.40 3.32
N ALA A 440 13.24 -2.37 4.22
CA ALA A 440 13.88 -2.35 5.51
C ALA A 440 15.20 -3.11 5.46
N ASP A 441 16.29 -2.40 5.68
CA ASP A 441 17.55 -2.98 6.11
C ASP A 441 17.41 -3.32 7.59
N ILE A 442 17.62 -4.58 7.94
CA ILE A 442 17.38 -5.16 9.27
C ILE A 442 18.68 -5.78 9.74
N ASP A 443 19.06 -5.49 10.97
CA ASP A 443 20.28 -5.92 11.63
C ASP A 443 19.96 -6.33 13.08
N LEU A 444 19.12 -7.35 13.18
CA LEU A 444 18.78 -8.04 14.43
C LEU A 444 19.86 -9.10 14.74
N VAL A 445 19.82 -9.66 15.96
CA VAL A 445 20.83 -10.60 16.48
C VAL A 445 21.02 -11.81 15.55
N PHE A 446 19.94 -12.43 15.11
CA PHE A 446 19.96 -13.61 14.24
C PHE A 446 19.40 -13.35 12.84
N VAL A 447 18.79 -12.19 12.58
CA VAL A 447 18.27 -11.82 11.25
C VAL A 447 18.97 -10.57 10.73
N LYS A 448 19.74 -10.72 9.65
CA LYS A 448 20.44 -9.60 9.01
C LYS A 448 20.19 -9.54 7.52
N GLY A 449 19.87 -8.37 6.98
CA GLY A 449 19.73 -8.11 5.55
C GLY A 449 18.49 -7.29 5.21
N VAL A 450 18.07 -7.32 3.95
CA VAL A 450 17.03 -6.43 3.44
C VAL A 450 15.73 -7.19 3.22
N ILE A 451 14.63 -6.71 3.81
CA ILE A 451 13.27 -7.15 3.53
C ILE A 451 12.56 -6.03 2.78
N TYR A 452 11.79 -6.35 1.75
CA TYR A 452 11.10 -5.33 0.98
C TYR A 452 9.76 -5.80 0.44
N GLY A 453 8.88 -4.83 0.22
CA GLY A 453 7.66 -4.98 -0.55
C GLY A 453 7.53 -3.87 -1.58
N THR A 454 6.99 -4.23 -2.75
CA THR A 454 6.69 -3.29 -3.83
C THR A 454 5.22 -3.41 -4.20
N VAL A 455 4.48 -2.31 -4.28
CA VAL A 455 3.08 -2.28 -4.73
C VAL A 455 2.85 -1.20 -5.78
N GLY A 456 2.05 -1.49 -6.81
CA GLY A 456 1.77 -0.51 -7.84
C GLY A 456 0.87 -1.00 -8.95
N VAL A 457 0.93 -0.34 -10.11
CA VAL A 457 0.12 -0.64 -11.29
C VAL A 457 1.02 -1.16 -12.41
N LYS A 458 0.56 -2.20 -13.09
CA LYS A 458 1.08 -2.61 -14.41
C LYS A 458 -0.02 -2.48 -15.45
N MET A 459 0.30 -1.86 -16.58
CA MET A 459 -0.59 -1.72 -17.73
C MET A 459 0.07 -2.15 -19.02
N SER A 460 -0.68 -2.86 -19.85
CA SER A 460 -0.31 -3.23 -21.21
C SER A 460 -1.25 -2.59 -22.22
N PHE A 461 -0.70 -2.25 -23.38
CA PHE A 461 -1.39 -1.57 -24.46
C PHE A 461 -1.18 -2.33 -25.77
N LYS A 462 -2.27 -2.60 -26.50
CA LYS A 462 -2.23 -3.28 -27.80
C LYS A 462 -3.04 -2.51 -28.83
N LEU A 463 -2.40 -2.09 -29.91
CA LEU A 463 -3.04 -1.49 -31.08
C LEU A 463 -3.03 -2.49 -32.25
N ASP A 464 -4.21 -2.80 -32.76
CA ASP A 464 -4.42 -3.55 -33.99
C ASP A 464 -4.99 -2.60 -35.06
N ALA A 465 -4.28 -2.39 -36.18
CA ALA A 465 -4.72 -1.52 -37.28
C ALA A 465 -5.10 -2.35 -38.52
N PHE A 466 -6.12 -1.90 -39.26
CA PHE A 466 -6.70 -2.65 -40.38
C PHE A 466 -6.81 -1.80 -41.66
N ASP A 467 -6.24 -2.30 -42.75
CA ASP A 467 -6.25 -1.61 -44.05
C ASP A 467 -7.66 -1.52 -44.68
N SER A 468 -8.58 -2.42 -44.33
CA SER A 468 -9.92 -2.52 -44.91
C SER A 468 -10.97 -2.95 -43.89
N GLY A 469 -12.23 -2.58 -44.12
CA GLY A 469 -13.35 -2.81 -43.18
C GLY A 469 -13.44 -1.75 -42.07
N ALA A 470 -14.40 -1.95 -41.15
CA ALA A 470 -14.58 -1.18 -39.92
C ALA A 470 -14.63 -2.15 -38.72
N PRO A 471 -14.09 -1.78 -37.54
CA PRO A 471 -13.29 -0.57 -37.28
C PRO A 471 -11.92 -0.58 -38.00
N LYS A 472 -11.31 0.59 -38.16
CA LYS A 472 -9.96 0.78 -38.72
C LYS A 472 -8.85 0.50 -37.72
N SER A 473 -9.16 0.62 -36.44
CA SER A 473 -8.25 0.39 -35.34
C SER A 473 -9.00 -0.21 -34.16
N CYS A 474 -8.38 -1.18 -33.50
CA CYS A 474 -8.77 -1.69 -32.20
C CYS A 474 -7.65 -1.41 -31.21
N VAL A 475 -7.98 -0.85 -30.05
CA VAL A 475 -7.06 -0.62 -28.96
C VAL A 475 -7.54 -1.40 -27.75
N THR A 476 -6.70 -2.28 -27.21
CA THR A 476 -6.97 -2.99 -25.96
C THR A 476 -5.98 -2.53 -24.90
N ILE A 477 -6.50 -2.11 -23.76
CA ILE A 477 -5.72 -1.70 -22.60
C ILE A 477 -6.06 -2.68 -21.49
N LYS A 478 -5.05 -3.34 -20.93
CA LYS A 478 -5.20 -4.12 -19.71
C LYS A 478 -4.39 -3.49 -18.59
N GLY A 479 -4.90 -3.51 -17.37
CA GLY A 479 -4.18 -3.04 -16.21
C GLY A 479 -4.52 -3.84 -14.98
N TYR A 480 -3.55 -3.98 -14.07
CA TYR A 480 -3.77 -4.63 -12.79
C TYR A 480 -2.93 -4.01 -11.67
N LEU A 481 -3.44 -4.12 -10.44
CA LEU A 481 -2.66 -3.90 -9.23
C LEU A 481 -1.66 -5.04 -9.09
N TYR A 482 -0.36 -4.75 -9.09
CA TYR A 482 0.67 -5.71 -8.75
C TYR A 482 1.20 -5.43 -7.36
N ALA A 483 1.58 -6.49 -6.65
CA ALA A 483 2.27 -6.40 -5.39
C ALA A 483 3.29 -7.54 -5.32
N GLN A 484 4.45 -7.27 -4.74
CA GLN A 484 5.58 -8.17 -4.66
C GLN A 484 6.25 -8.00 -3.30
N ALA A 485 6.89 -9.05 -2.80
CA ALA A 485 7.78 -8.96 -1.66
C ALA A 485 9.02 -9.81 -1.91
N GLY A 486 10.11 -9.48 -1.24
CA GLY A 486 11.31 -10.29 -1.27
C GLY A 486 12.20 -9.98 -0.08
N ALA A 487 13.24 -10.80 0.07
CA ALA A 487 14.22 -10.59 1.10
C ALA A 487 15.60 -11.03 0.61
N SER A 488 16.65 -10.33 1.02
CA SER A 488 18.02 -10.79 0.93
C SER A 488 18.57 -10.77 2.34
N ALA A 489 18.41 -11.88 3.04
CA ALA A 489 18.70 -11.97 4.46
C ALA A 489 19.52 -13.21 4.80
N SER A 490 20.25 -13.11 5.90
CA SER A 490 20.87 -14.22 6.59
C SER A 490 20.13 -14.46 7.90
N VAL A 491 19.90 -15.73 8.20
CA VAL A 491 19.28 -16.17 9.45
C VAL A 491 20.25 -17.11 10.16
N PHE A 492 20.56 -16.84 11.43
CA PHE A 492 21.60 -17.56 12.18
C PHE A 492 22.96 -17.65 11.43
N GLY A 493 23.31 -16.61 10.68
CA GLY A 493 24.55 -16.53 9.89
C GLY A 493 24.53 -17.33 8.58
N GLN A 494 23.44 -18.03 8.27
CA GLN A 494 23.25 -18.69 6.98
C GLN A 494 22.49 -17.76 6.02
N SER A 495 23.08 -17.49 4.86
CA SER A 495 22.38 -16.77 3.79
C SER A 495 21.19 -17.58 3.32
N ILE A 496 20.03 -16.95 3.27
CA ILE A 496 18.80 -17.53 2.71
C ILE A 496 18.49 -16.78 1.41
N PRO A 497 18.70 -17.40 0.24
CA PRO A 497 18.35 -16.77 -1.03
C PRO A 497 16.82 -16.75 -1.14
N ILE A 498 16.22 -15.55 -1.06
CA ILE A 498 14.78 -15.38 -1.27
C ILE A 498 14.57 -14.47 -2.47
N GLU A 499 14.30 -15.07 -3.61
CA GLU A 499 13.90 -14.32 -4.79
C GLU A 499 12.61 -13.52 -4.52
N THR A 500 12.45 -12.40 -5.22
CA THR A 500 11.20 -11.64 -5.21
C THR A 500 10.04 -12.55 -5.62
N GLN A 501 8.98 -12.56 -4.83
CA GLN A 501 7.76 -13.30 -5.12
C GLN A 501 6.60 -12.35 -5.34
N ASP A 502 5.74 -12.72 -6.29
CA ASP A 502 4.48 -12.03 -6.51
C ASP A 502 3.51 -12.31 -5.36
N ILE A 503 2.82 -11.25 -4.94
CA ILE A 503 1.58 -11.27 -4.17
C ILE A 503 0.43 -11.19 -5.17
N PHE A 504 0.47 -10.17 -6.05
CA PHE A 504 -0.50 -9.98 -7.12
C PHE A 504 0.15 -9.95 -8.51
N THR A 505 -0.41 -10.75 -9.40
CA THR A 505 -0.12 -10.90 -10.83
C THR A 505 -1.35 -10.47 -11.65
N GLU A 506 -1.29 -10.55 -12.98
CA GLU A 506 -2.44 -10.28 -13.84
C GLU A 506 -3.64 -11.21 -13.53
N SER A 507 -3.38 -12.46 -13.11
CA SER A 507 -4.40 -13.48 -12.91
C SER A 507 -5.07 -13.42 -11.54
N ASN A 508 -4.33 -13.12 -10.47
CA ASN A 508 -4.88 -13.13 -9.10
C ASN A 508 -5.10 -11.73 -8.51
N SER A 509 -4.84 -10.66 -9.27
CA SER A 509 -5.01 -9.30 -8.76
C SER A 509 -6.46 -8.99 -8.39
N PRO A 510 -6.70 -8.31 -7.25
CA PRO A 510 -8.03 -7.86 -6.86
C PRO A 510 -8.50 -6.65 -7.66
N VAL A 511 -7.60 -6.00 -8.40
CA VAL A 511 -7.96 -4.97 -9.37
C VAL A 511 -7.42 -5.34 -10.72
N ARG A 512 -8.33 -5.68 -11.62
CA ARG A 512 -8.07 -5.93 -13.04
C ARG A 512 -9.01 -5.06 -13.85
N VAL A 513 -8.45 -4.39 -14.86
CA VAL A 513 -9.23 -3.64 -15.84
C VAL A 513 -8.85 -4.10 -17.23
N VAL A 514 -9.86 -4.27 -18.06
CA VAL A 514 -9.76 -4.47 -19.50
C VAL A 514 -10.63 -3.43 -20.19
N TYR A 515 -10.01 -2.57 -20.99
CA TYR A 515 -10.69 -1.59 -21.82
C TYR A 515 -10.47 -1.91 -23.30
N HIS A 516 -11.53 -1.80 -24.10
CA HIS A 516 -11.43 -2.01 -25.55
C HIS A 516 -12.05 -0.83 -26.28
N TYR A 517 -11.32 -0.30 -27.25
CA TYR A 517 -11.76 0.81 -28.08
C TYR A 517 -11.69 0.44 -29.55
N GLU A 518 -12.70 0.86 -30.30
CA GLU A 518 -12.79 0.72 -31.75
C GLU A 518 -12.85 2.11 -32.37
N ASP A 519 -11.83 2.49 -33.16
CA ASP A 519 -11.70 3.83 -33.74
C ASP A 519 -11.87 4.96 -32.69
N GLY A 520 -11.32 4.74 -31.50
CA GLY A 520 -11.38 5.68 -30.37
C GLY A 520 -12.68 5.63 -29.56
N VAL A 521 -13.60 4.70 -29.86
CA VAL A 521 -14.88 4.54 -29.14
C VAL A 521 -14.81 3.30 -28.24
N PHE A 522 -15.06 3.48 -26.94
CA PHE A 522 -15.11 2.35 -26.00
C PHE A 522 -16.27 1.40 -26.32
N VAL A 523 -16.01 0.09 -26.34
CA VAL A 523 -17.01 -0.97 -26.59
C VAL A 523 -16.77 -2.19 -25.68
N SER A 524 -17.84 -2.91 -25.36
CA SER A 524 -17.78 -4.12 -24.50
C SER A 524 -17.52 -5.43 -25.25
N SER A 525 -17.43 -5.39 -26.59
CA SER A 525 -17.14 -6.55 -27.43
C SER A 525 -16.50 -6.10 -28.74
N CYS A 526 -15.54 -6.85 -29.25
CA CYS A 526 -14.87 -6.51 -30.50
C CYS A 526 -15.71 -6.91 -31.73
N ALA A 527 -16.06 -5.95 -32.59
CA ALA A 527 -16.75 -6.14 -33.85
C ALA A 527 -15.91 -6.93 -34.88
N ARG A 528 -14.58 -6.98 -34.72
CA ARG A 528 -13.69 -7.85 -35.51
C ARG A 528 -13.63 -9.29 -34.99
N GLY A 529 -14.29 -9.61 -33.88
CA GLY A 529 -14.29 -10.94 -33.27
C GLY A 529 -12.99 -11.28 -32.54
N LEU A 530 -12.21 -10.28 -32.12
CA LEU A 530 -11.13 -10.52 -31.14
C LEU A 530 -11.78 -11.03 -29.85
N SER A 531 -11.34 -12.20 -29.37
CA SER A 531 -11.90 -12.84 -28.18
C SER A 531 -11.55 -12.04 -26.93
N LEU A 532 -12.52 -11.24 -26.44
CA LEU A 532 -12.46 -10.58 -25.13
C LEU A 532 -13.24 -11.47 -24.15
N LYS A 533 -12.53 -12.13 -23.23
CA LYS A 533 -13.15 -12.97 -22.19
C LYS A 533 -13.84 -12.13 -21.10
N TYR A 534 -13.38 -10.90 -20.91
CA TYR A 534 -13.88 -9.94 -19.93
C TYR A 534 -13.68 -8.50 -20.44
N THR A 535 -14.58 -7.60 -20.07
CA THR A 535 -14.43 -6.14 -20.24
C THR A 535 -14.90 -5.43 -18.99
N THR A 536 -14.18 -4.38 -18.57
CA THR A 536 -14.54 -3.61 -17.38
C THR A 536 -15.83 -2.86 -17.63
N SER A 537 -16.83 -3.05 -16.76
CA SER A 537 -18.08 -2.29 -16.83
C SER A 537 -17.83 -0.80 -16.58
N THR A 538 -18.55 0.10 -17.27
CA THR A 538 -18.52 1.53 -16.96
C THR A 538 -19.09 1.85 -15.57
N SER A 539 -19.84 0.92 -14.98
CA SER A 539 -20.32 1.01 -13.60
C SER A 539 -19.30 0.50 -12.58
N SER A 540 -18.18 -0.10 -13.01
CA SER A 540 -17.13 -0.59 -12.12
C SER A 540 -16.51 0.57 -11.36
N ARG A 541 -16.13 0.29 -10.12
CA ARG A 541 -15.43 1.22 -9.24
C ARG A 541 -13.95 1.43 -9.60
N TYR A 542 -13.43 0.60 -10.49
CA TYR A 542 -12.07 0.69 -11.05
C TYR A 542 -12.08 1.27 -12.47
N PHE A 543 -13.25 1.68 -12.96
CA PHE A 543 -13.38 2.27 -14.28
C PHE A 543 -12.88 3.71 -14.30
N ASN A 544 -11.64 3.91 -14.73
CA ASN A 544 -11.15 5.22 -15.14
C ASN A 544 -10.62 5.11 -16.58
N PRO A 545 -11.38 5.59 -17.57
CA PRO A 545 -11.00 5.42 -18.96
C PRO A 545 -9.78 6.29 -19.30
N SER A 546 -9.06 5.91 -20.34
CA SER A 546 -7.92 6.69 -20.81
C SER A 546 -8.39 8.06 -21.32
N PRO A 547 -7.73 9.18 -20.97
CA PRO A 547 -8.03 10.51 -21.52
C PRO A 547 -7.80 10.56 -23.03
N SER A 548 -6.85 9.76 -23.52
CA SER A 548 -6.43 9.69 -24.91
C SER A 548 -7.38 8.86 -25.80
N TYR A 549 -8.24 8.02 -25.22
CA TYR A 549 -9.14 7.12 -25.94
C TYR A 549 -10.56 7.19 -25.35
N GLY A 550 -11.55 7.56 -26.17
CA GLY A 550 -12.93 7.75 -25.75
C GLY A 550 -13.34 9.23 -25.79
N GLN A 551 -14.17 9.57 -26.78
CA GLN A 551 -14.67 10.93 -27.00
C GLN A 551 -15.76 11.30 -25.98
N GLY A 552 -15.43 11.66 -24.74
CA GLY A 552 -16.35 12.15 -23.68
C GLY A 552 -17.56 11.26 -23.33
N SER A 553 -17.72 10.13 -24.00
CA SER A 553 -18.92 9.32 -24.14
C SER A 553 -18.47 7.89 -24.40
N TYR A 554 -18.62 7.02 -23.40
CA TYR A 554 -18.06 5.68 -23.34
C TYR A 554 -19.19 4.65 -23.47
N GLY A 555 -19.25 3.92 -24.59
CA GLY A 555 -20.27 2.88 -24.77
C GLY A 555 -19.95 1.60 -24.01
N GLY A 556 -20.59 1.34 -22.87
CA GLY A 556 -20.36 0.04 -22.22
C GLY A 556 -21.20 -0.28 -21.00
N GLY A 557 -22.35 -0.90 -21.24
CA GLY A 557 -23.17 -1.52 -20.20
C GLY A 557 -24.26 -2.44 -20.75
N GLY A 558 -24.05 -3.09 -21.91
CA GLY A 558 -25.08 -3.91 -22.56
C GLY A 558 -26.29 -3.13 -23.12
N THR A 559 -26.32 -1.80 -22.97
CA THR A 559 -27.27 -0.91 -23.64
C THR A 559 -26.67 -0.37 -24.93
N ALA A 560 -27.47 -0.27 -25.99
CA ALA A 560 -27.07 0.23 -27.31
C ALA A 560 -26.64 1.71 -27.33
N GLU A 561 -26.61 2.39 -26.18
CA GLU A 561 -26.37 3.84 -26.05
C GLU A 561 -25.11 4.12 -25.23
N PRO A 562 -24.32 5.14 -25.59
CA PRO A 562 -23.09 5.48 -24.91
C PRO A 562 -23.32 6.16 -23.55
N VAL A 563 -22.46 5.86 -22.57
CA VAL A 563 -22.48 6.39 -21.20
C VAL A 563 -21.54 7.60 -21.11
N ILE A 564 -22.08 8.78 -20.82
CA ILE A 564 -21.30 10.01 -20.63
C ILE A 564 -20.79 10.05 -19.18
N ILE A 565 -19.48 9.94 -19.01
CA ILE A 565 -18.83 9.99 -17.68
C ILE A 565 -18.38 11.41 -17.35
N TRP A 566 -17.85 12.13 -18.33
CA TRP A 566 -17.34 13.49 -18.19
C TRP A 566 -18.18 14.46 -19.03
N GLU A 567 -18.89 15.38 -18.38
CA GLU A 567 -19.47 16.54 -19.07
C GLU A 567 -18.52 17.73 -18.87
N TYR A 568 -18.22 18.48 -19.93
CA TYR A 568 -17.31 19.62 -19.86
C TYR A 568 -17.74 20.77 -20.79
N LYS A 569 -17.14 21.94 -20.58
CA LYS A 569 -17.23 23.11 -21.46
C LYS A 569 -15.84 23.52 -21.91
N ALA A 570 -15.65 23.63 -23.23
CA ALA A 570 -14.44 24.18 -23.81
C ALA A 570 -14.53 25.71 -23.97
N ASP A 571 -13.40 26.39 -23.84
CA ASP A 571 -13.24 27.81 -24.20
C ASP A 571 -12.45 27.98 -25.51
N ASN A 572 -12.29 29.22 -25.95
CA ASN A 572 -11.59 29.55 -27.20
C ASN A 572 -10.06 29.44 -27.10
N ASP A 573 -9.52 29.30 -25.88
CA ASP A 573 -8.09 29.22 -25.61
C ASP A 573 -7.60 27.76 -25.57
N GLY A 574 -8.49 26.80 -25.87
CA GLY A 574 -8.18 25.38 -25.88
C GLY A 574 -8.27 24.73 -24.51
N ASN A 575 -8.92 25.36 -23.52
CA ASN A 575 -9.10 24.80 -22.20
C ASN A 575 -10.50 24.20 -22.00
N ALA A 576 -10.59 23.24 -21.08
CA ALA A 576 -11.82 22.61 -20.65
C ALA A 576 -12.09 22.85 -19.15
N THR A 577 -13.35 23.11 -18.84
CA THR A 577 -13.91 23.07 -17.48
C THR A 577 -14.78 21.84 -17.33
N ILE A 578 -14.45 20.93 -16.41
CA ILE A 578 -15.30 19.78 -16.08
C ILE A 578 -16.55 20.28 -15.38
N THR A 579 -17.74 20.01 -15.92
CA THR A 579 -19.00 20.46 -15.33
C THR A 579 -19.76 19.35 -14.61
N LYS A 580 -19.47 18.08 -14.90
CA LYS A 580 -20.08 16.94 -14.20
C LYS A 580 -19.28 15.66 -14.38
N TYR A 581 -19.17 14.88 -13.31
CA TYR A 581 -18.71 13.49 -13.32
C TYR A 581 -19.87 12.56 -12.98
N SER A 582 -20.12 11.55 -13.82
CA SER A 582 -21.21 10.57 -13.66
C SER A 582 -20.73 9.14 -13.43
N GLY A 583 -19.43 8.93 -13.18
CA GLY A 583 -18.86 7.61 -12.92
C GLY A 583 -18.99 7.16 -11.45
N ASN A 584 -18.66 5.89 -11.22
CA ASN A 584 -18.70 5.22 -9.91
C ASN A 584 -17.30 4.90 -9.37
N ALA A 585 -16.24 5.48 -9.95
CA ALA A 585 -14.89 5.11 -9.53
C ALA A 585 -14.65 5.48 -8.07
N SER A 586 -14.08 4.55 -7.32
CA SER A 586 -13.75 4.77 -5.91
C SER A 586 -12.55 5.68 -5.73
N ALA A 587 -11.67 5.73 -6.73
CA ALA A 587 -10.65 6.73 -6.83
C ALA A 587 -10.65 7.28 -8.27
N VAL A 588 -10.62 8.60 -8.41
CA VAL A 588 -10.82 9.29 -9.69
C VAL A 588 -9.52 9.98 -10.07
N ALA A 589 -9.01 9.66 -11.25
CA ALA A 589 -7.99 10.45 -11.91
C ALA A 589 -8.66 11.45 -12.85
N VAL A 590 -8.59 12.75 -12.55
CA VAL A 590 -9.09 13.77 -13.47
C VAL A 590 -8.16 13.80 -14.70
N PRO A 591 -8.69 13.68 -15.92
CA PRO A 591 -7.87 13.71 -17.12
C PRO A 591 -7.20 15.08 -17.30
N SER A 592 -5.95 15.10 -17.74
CA SER A 592 -5.25 16.36 -18.12
C SER A 592 -5.79 16.96 -19.42
N LYS A 593 -6.38 16.13 -20.29
CA LYS A 593 -7.04 16.52 -21.53
C LYS A 593 -8.34 15.76 -21.75
N ILE A 594 -9.34 16.43 -22.32
CA ILE A 594 -10.57 15.79 -22.83
C ILE A 594 -10.84 16.31 -24.23
N ASP A 595 -11.00 15.40 -25.20
CA ASP A 595 -11.25 15.71 -26.61
C ASP A 595 -10.26 16.74 -27.21
N GLY A 596 -9.00 16.71 -26.76
CA GLY A 596 -7.94 17.61 -27.19
C GLY A 596 -7.85 18.95 -26.44
N TYR A 597 -8.78 19.25 -25.53
CA TYR A 597 -8.75 20.45 -24.68
C TYR A 597 -8.04 20.17 -23.36
N THR A 598 -7.20 21.10 -22.92
CA THR A 598 -6.49 21.02 -21.63
C THR A 598 -7.45 21.26 -20.48
N VAL A 599 -7.56 20.33 -19.53
CA VAL A 599 -8.42 20.50 -18.36
C VAL A 599 -7.74 21.45 -17.37
N THR A 600 -8.30 22.64 -17.21
CA THR A 600 -7.74 23.68 -16.32
C THR A 600 -8.65 24.01 -15.14
N LYS A 601 -9.92 23.58 -15.16
CA LYS A 601 -10.90 23.91 -14.13
C LYS A 601 -11.82 22.76 -13.77
N ILE A 602 -12.10 22.63 -12.47
CA ILE A 602 -13.22 21.82 -11.96
C ILE A 602 -14.40 22.75 -11.69
N GLY A 603 -15.46 22.59 -12.46
CA GLY A 603 -16.65 23.43 -12.42
C GLY A 603 -17.52 23.25 -11.18
N SER A 604 -18.48 24.16 -11.03
CA SER A 604 -19.36 24.17 -9.86
C SER A 604 -20.16 22.88 -9.77
N SER A 605 -20.14 22.25 -8.60
CA SER A 605 -20.85 20.99 -8.31
C SER A 605 -20.51 19.81 -9.21
N ALA A 606 -19.35 19.82 -9.89
CA ALA A 606 -18.98 18.76 -10.84
C ALA A 606 -19.01 17.34 -10.25
N PHE A 607 -18.68 17.19 -8.97
CA PHE A 607 -18.66 15.92 -8.23
C PHE A 607 -19.63 15.93 -7.03
N SER A 608 -20.47 16.95 -6.89
CA SER A 608 -21.23 17.14 -5.65
C SER A 608 -22.16 15.97 -5.35
N GLY A 609 -22.10 15.47 -4.10
CA GLY A 609 -22.90 14.36 -3.61
C GLY A 609 -22.43 12.99 -4.06
N ASN A 610 -21.26 12.89 -4.70
CA ASN A 610 -20.70 11.60 -5.09
C ASN A 610 -20.09 10.90 -3.86
N THR A 611 -20.84 9.95 -3.29
CA THR A 611 -20.40 9.16 -2.13
C THR A 611 -19.59 7.92 -2.51
N ALA A 612 -19.37 7.64 -3.80
CA ALA A 612 -18.52 6.53 -4.22
C ALA A 612 -17.03 6.90 -4.14
N ILE A 613 -16.70 8.18 -4.41
CA ILE A 613 -15.33 8.67 -4.47
C ILE A 613 -14.70 8.73 -3.07
N ARG A 614 -13.54 8.11 -2.95
CA ARG A 614 -12.65 8.07 -1.78
C ARG A 614 -11.34 8.83 -2.01
N SER A 615 -10.83 8.82 -3.24
CA SER A 615 -9.62 9.56 -3.65
C SER A 615 -9.82 10.33 -4.96
N VAL A 616 -9.22 11.52 -5.07
CA VAL A 616 -9.19 12.30 -6.31
C VAL A 616 -7.77 12.80 -6.57
N THR A 617 -7.25 12.46 -7.75
CA THR A 617 -6.00 13.01 -8.31
C THR A 617 -6.34 14.03 -9.40
N MET A 618 -5.66 15.18 -9.41
CA MET A 618 -5.94 16.30 -10.31
C MET A 618 -4.67 16.83 -10.96
N PRO A 619 -4.65 16.97 -12.30
CA PRO A 619 -3.45 17.35 -13.03
C PRO A 619 -2.98 18.74 -12.67
N ASN A 620 -1.66 18.93 -12.77
CA ASN A 620 -0.98 20.21 -12.56
C ASN A 620 -1.50 21.33 -13.48
N THR A 621 -2.27 20.99 -14.53
CA THR A 621 -2.98 21.92 -15.41
C THR A 621 -4.20 22.57 -14.75
N VAL A 622 -4.76 21.95 -13.70
CA VAL A 622 -5.89 22.48 -12.95
C VAL A 622 -5.43 23.65 -12.07
N THR A 623 -5.96 24.83 -12.34
CA THR A 623 -5.62 26.08 -11.65
C THR A 623 -6.78 26.65 -10.82
N GLU A 624 -8.00 26.14 -11.03
CA GLU A 624 -9.21 26.58 -10.33
C GLU A 624 -10.16 25.42 -10.01
N ILE A 625 -10.58 25.33 -8.75
CA ILE A 625 -11.68 24.46 -8.29
C ILE A 625 -12.84 25.37 -7.88
N VAL A 626 -13.95 25.31 -8.60
CA VAL A 626 -15.07 26.23 -8.44
C VAL A 626 -16.00 25.76 -7.30
N SER A 627 -16.91 26.65 -6.89
CA SER A 627 -17.80 26.47 -5.76
C SER A 627 -18.55 25.14 -5.74
N LYS A 628 -18.54 24.47 -4.59
CA LYS A 628 -19.21 23.19 -4.34
C LYS A 628 -18.75 22.02 -5.22
N ALA A 629 -17.62 22.12 -5.90
CA ALA A 629 -17.11 21.09 -6.82
C ALA A 629 -17.22 19.67 -6.24
N PHE A 630 -16.81 19.46 -5.00
CA PHE A 630 -16.82 18.20 -4.26
C PHE A 630 -17.74 18.24 -3.02
N GLN A 631 -18.72 19.14 -2.99
CA GLN A 631 -19.61 19.25 -1.83
C GLN A 631 -20.33 17.92 -1.55
N ASN A 632 -20.29 17.46 -0.30
CA ASN A 632 -20.89 16.22 0.20
C ASN A 632 -20.35 14.94 -0.47
N CYS A 633 -19.11 14.94 -0.95
CA CYS A 633 -18.39 13.70 -1.23
C CYS A 633 -17.96 13.07 0.11
N THR A 634 -18.91 12.47 0.84
CA THR A 634 -18.71 12.11 2.26
C THR A 634 -17.61 11.09 2.49
N ASN A 635 -17.36 10.22 1.50
CA ASN A 635 -16.33 9.19 1.55
C ASN A 635 -14.96 9.66 1.04
N LEU A 636 -14.85 10.88 0.48
CA LEU A 636 -13.59 11.44 0.01
C LEU A 636 -12.67 11.64 1.21
N SER A 637 -11.63 10.81 1.30
CA SER A 637 -10.61 10.84 2.36
C SER A 637 -9.27 11.33 1.85
N ASN A 638 -9.03 11.29 0.54
CA ASN A 638 -7.76 11.66 -0.05
C ASN A 638 -7.97 12.63 -1.23
N VAL A 639 -7.41 13.84 -1.11
CA VAL A 639 -7.32 14.79 -2.23
C VAL A 639 -6.06 15.63 -2.06
N ASN A 640 -5.26 15.71 -3.11
CA ASN A 640 -4.13 16.64 -3.18
C ASN A 640 -4.55 17.82 -4.05
N LEU A 641 -4.39 19.04 -3.54
CA LEU A 641 -4.58 20.23 -4.35
C LEU A 641 -3.44 20.34 -5.36
N PRO A 642 -3.72 20.66 -6.64
CA PRO A 642 -2.68 20.84 -7.64
C PRO A 642 -1.66 21.90 -7.20
N PRO A 643 -0.35 21.73 -7.48
CA PRO A 643 0.69 22.68 -7.06
C PRO A 643 0.54 24.08 -7.69
N ASN A 644 -0.20 24.19 -8.79
CA ASN A 644 -0.48 25.45 -9.49
C ASN A 644 -1.89 26.00 -9.21
N ILE A 645 -2.58 25.50 -8.17
CA ILE A 645 -3.92 25.98 -7.82
C ILE A 645 -3.84 27.45 -7.38
N THR A 646 -4.66 28.31 -7.97
CA THR A 646 -4.70 29.74 -7.62
C THR A 646 -6.04 30.13 -6.97
N VAL A 647 -7.09 29.35 -7.21
CA VAL A 647 -8.45 29.66 -6.77
C VAL A 647 -9.17 28.42 -6.21
N LEU A 648 -9.71 28.55 -5.00
CA LEU A 648 -10.66 27.60 -4.40
C LEU A 648 -12.03 28.25 -4.16
N GLY A 649 -13.09 27.67 -4.71
CA GLY A 649 -14.44 28.19 -4.59
C GLY A 649 -15.06 27.98 -3.21
N TYR A 650 -16.05 28.81 -2.87
CA TYR A 650 -16.82 28.63 -1.63
C TYR A 650 -17.40 27.20 -1.55
N GLN A 651 -17.31 26.57 -0.38
CA GLN A 651 -17.79 25.21 -0.13
C GLN A 651 -17.26 24.12 -1.08
N ALA A 652 -16.12 24.32 -1.76
CA ALA A 652 -15.57 23.37 -2.73
C ALA A 652 -15.51 21.93 -2.18
N PHE A 653 -15.11 21.73 -0.93
CA PHE A 653 -15.01 20.45 -0.23
C PHE A 653 -15.92 20.40 1.01
N SER A 654 -17.03 21.16 0.98
CA SER A 654 -17.92 21.22 2.13
C SER A 654 -18.61 19.88 2.37
N GLY A 655 -18.58 19.38 3.60
CA GLY A 655 -19.22 18.10 3.95
C GLY A 655 -18.45 16.85 3.52
N CYS A 656 -17.19 16.99 3.07
CA CYS A 656 -16.28 15.85 2.91
C CYS A 656 -15.84 15.36 4.29
N SER A 657 -16.70 14.55 4.93
CA SER A 657 -16.54 14.13 6.33
C SER A 657 -15.39 13.16 6.57
N SER A 658 -14.97 12.39 5.55
CA SER A 658 -13.83 11.49 5.65
C SER A 658 -12.48 12.16 5.33
N LEU A 659 -12.47 13.40 4.85
CA LEU A 659 -11.24 14.16 4.60
C LEU A 659 -10.74 14.73 5.92
N THR A 660 -9.67 14.17 6.48
CA THR A 660 -9.15 14.49 7.82
C THR A 660 -7.98 15.45 7.82
N GLU A 661 -7.33 15.65 6.68
CA GLU A 661 -6.17 16.51 6.53
C GLU A 661 -6.21 17.26 5.19
N ILE A 662 -5.49 18.38 5.12
CA ILE A 662 -5.29 19.11 3.86
C ILE A 662 -3.95 19.83 3.84
N PHE A 663 -3.24 19.72 2.73
CA PHE A 663 -2.08 20.53 2.41
C PHE A 663 -2.49 21.70 1.50
N ILE A 664 -2.05 22.92 1.84
CA ILE A 664 -2.38 24.14 1.12
C ILE A 664 -1.16 24.62 0.31
N PRO A 665 -1.20 24.54 -1.04
CA PRO A 665 -0.12 25.04 -1.88
C PRO A 665 0.10 26.54 -1.74
N LYS A 666 1.35 27.00 -1.77
CA LYS A 666 1.74 28.43 -1.66
C LYS A 666 1.23 29.28 -2.81
N THR A 667 0.85 28.65 -3.91
CA THR A 667 0.25 29.26 -5.10
C THR A 667 -1.21 29.63 -4.92
N LEU A 668 -1.88 29.15 -3.85
CA LEU A 668 -3.27 29.47 -3.59
C LEU A 668 -3.41 30.94 -3.16
N GLU A 669 -3.93 31.77 -4.07
CA GLU A 669 -4.07 33.21 -3.84
C GLU A 669 -5.45 33.59 -3.29
N ASN A 670 -6.50 32.90 -3.74
CA ASN A 670 -7.87 33.34 -3.50
C ASN A 670 -8.81 32.20 -3.13
N THR A 671 -9.71 32.49 -2.20
CA THR A 671 -10.96 31.73 -2.08
C THR A 671 -12.09 32.55 -2.73
N ASN A 672 -12.77 32.02 -3.75
CA ASN A 672 -13.74 32.80 -4.52
C ASN A 672 -15.00 33.05 -3.67
N ARG A 673 -14.99 34.19 -2.97
CA ARG A 673 -16.09 34.72 -2.16
C ARG A 673 -17.09 35.45 -3.07
N TYR A 674 -18.24 34.84 -3.32
CA TYR A 674 -19.39 35.57 -3.85
C TYR A 674 -19.91 36.54 -2.77
N TRP A 675 -19.50 37.82 -2.82
CA TRP A 675 -19.80 38.81 -1.79
C TRP A 675 -21.30 39.17 -1.68
N SER A 676 -21.68 39.52 -0.44
CA SER A 676 -22.88 40.23 0.09
C SER A 676 -23.96 39.43 0.84
N GLY A 677 -23.87 38.10 0.95
CA GLY A 677 -24.84 37.33 1.76
C GLY A 677 -24.41 35.96 2.25
N VAL A 678 -23.18 35.54 1.95
CA VAL A 678 -22.64 34.25 2.42
C VAL A 678 -22.14 34.42 3.85
N LYS A 679 -22.50 33.48 4.73
CA LYS A 679 -21.97 33.46 6.09
C LYS A 679 -20.46 33.26 6.05
N ALA A 680 -19.72 34.00 6.87
CA ALA A 680 -18.27 33.82 7.07
C ALA A 680 -17.88 32.42 7.63
N SER A 681 -18.81 31.46 7.67
CA SER A 681 -18.62 30.06 8.06
C SER A 681 -18.58 29.10 6.87
N ASN A 682 -18.58 29.61 5.62
CA ASN A 682 -18.76 28.81 4.40
C ASN A 682 -17.49 28.79 3.54
N GLY A 683 -16.32 28.69 4.18
CA GLY A 683 -15.04 28.52 3.49
C GLY A 683 -15.02 27.28 2.59
N PRO A 684 -13.98 27.13 1.74
CA PRO A 684 -13.85 25.98 0.83
C PRO A 684 -14.03 24.63 1.52
N PHE A 685 -13.57 24.50 2.76
CA PHE A 685 -13.58 23.25 3.53
C PHE A 685 -14.64 23.18 4.64
N CYS A 686 -15.65 24.07 4.66
CA CYS A 686 -16.57 24.13 5.81
C CYS A 686 -17.35 22.81 6.03
N ASN A 687 -17.50 22.40 7.28
CA ASN A 687 -18.10 21.10 7.67
C ASN A 687 -17.35 19.85 7.14
N SER A 688 -16.08 19.96 6.75
CA SER A 688 -15.25 18.77 6.47
C SER A 688 -14.85 18.04 7.76
N GLY A 689 -14.28 16.84 7.61
CA GLY A 689 -13.66 16.07 8.69
C GLY A 689 -12.27 16.58 9.11
N ILE A 690 -11.78 17.68 8.51
CA ILE A 690 -10.37 18.06 8.62
C ILE A 690 -10.04 18.46 10.05
N VAL A 691 -9.03 17.80 10.61
CA VAL A 691 -8.47 18.00 11.95
C VAL A 691 -7.12 18.73 11.89
N THR A 692 -6.32 18.45 10.85
CA THR A 692 -4.98 19.02 10.65
C THR A 692 -4.91 19.74 9.29
N ALA A 693 -4.31 20.93 9.25
CA ALA A 693 -4.01 21.63 8.00
C ALA A 693 -2.57 22.15 7.98
N THR A 694 -1.87 21.91 6.87
CA THR A 694 -0.48 22.32 6.69
C THR A 694 -0.38 23.30 5.52
N VAL A 695 0.27 24.44 5.72
CA VAL A 695 0.46 25.46 4.70
C VAL A 695 1.89 25.39 4.16
N GLU A 696 2.04 25.32 2.84
CA GLU A 696 3.34 25.18 2.18
C GLU A 696 4.30 26.34 2.51
N ASP A 697 5.56 26.00 2.78
CA ASP A 697 6.63 26.99 2.95
C ASP A 697 6.79 27.88 1.71
N GLY A 698 7.03 29.17 1.95
CA GLY A 698 7.01 30.20 0.92
C GLY A 698 5.65 30.86 0.72
N MET A 699 4.56 30.37 1.33
CA MET A 699 3.32 31.15 1.40
C MET A 699 3.56 32.41 2.25
N THR A 700 3.29 33.58 1.67
CA THR A 700 3.48 34.88 2.33
C THR A 700 2.17 35.50 2.83
N LYS A 701 1.02 35.03 2.33
CA LYS A 701 -0.30 35.60 2.59
C LYS A 701 -1.35 34.48 2.64
N LEU A 702 -2.02 34.34 3.78
CA LEU A 702 -3.05 33.32 3.98
C LEU A 702 -4.42 33.82 3.48
N PRO A 703 -5.05 33.19 2.46
CA PRO A 703 -6.25 33.72 1.81
C PRO A 703 -7.48 33.89 2.72
N TYR A 704 -8.36 34.82 2.33
CA TYR A 704 -9.67 35.07 2.98
C TYR A 704 -10.45 33.77 3.22
N GLU A 705 -11.06 33.63 4.40
CA GLU A 705 -12.00 32.54 4.74
C GLU A 705 -11.53 31.10 4.39
N LEU A 706 -10.22 30.86 4.22
CA LEU A 706 -9.68 29.58 3.75
C LEU A 706 -10.08 28.40 4.64
N PHE A 707 -9.91 28.56 5.95
CA PHE A 707 -10.25 27.55 6.94
C PHE A 707 -11.61 27.80 7.60
N ALA A 708 -12.37 28.78 7.08
CA ALA A 708 -13.59 29.21 7.73
C ALA A 708 -14.66 28.09 7.80
N GLY A 709 -15.20 27.85 8.99
CA GLY A 709 -16.20 26.82 9.26
C GLY A 709 -15.65 25.40 9.28
N MET A 710 -14.34 25.21 9.45
CA MET A 710 -13.74 23.91 9.76
C MET A 710 -13.90 23.60 11.24
N TYR A 711 -15.10 23.15 11.63
CA TYR A 711 -15.46 22.94 13.04
C TYR A 711 -14.63 21.88 13.76
N ASN A 712 -13.94 20.98 13.03
CA ASN A 712 -13.10 19.92 13.58
C ASN A 712 -11.59 20.27 13.58
N LEU A 713 -11.19 21.40 13.00
CA LEU A 713 -9.80 21.80 12.88
C LEU A 713 -9.21 22.07 14.26
N LYS A 714 -8.11 21.37 14.58
CA LYS A 714 -7.38 21.48 15.85
C LYS A 714 -5.95 21.96 15.66
N ASN A 715 -5.29 21.46 14.62
CA ASN A 715 -3.87 21.70 14.38
C ASN A 715 -3.70 22.42 13.05
N VAL A 716 -2.92 23.51 13.07
CA VAL A 716 -2.56 24.27 11.87
C VAL A 716 -1.07 24.55 11.90
N ILE A 717 -0.36 24.07 10.88
CA ILE A 717 1.07 24.33 10.71
C ILE A 717 1.20 25.48 9.70
N LEU A 718 1.66 26.64 10.17
CA LEU A 718 1.90 27.84 9.37
C LEU A 718 3.39 28.00 9.09
N PRO A 719 3.79 28.37 7.86
CA PRO A 719 5.20 28.54 7.53
C PRO A 719 5.77 29.83 8.12
N ASP A 720 7.05 29.83 8.45
CA ASP A 720 7.76 31.02 8.94
C ASP A 720 7.77 32.17 7.92
N THR A 721 7.57 31.87 6.64
CA THR A 721 7.47 32.86 5.55
C THR A 721 6.17 33.67 5.56
N LEU A 722 5.19 33.32 6.41
CA LEU A 722 3.87 33.95 6.41
C LEU A 722 3.92 35.37 7.01
N ILE A 723 3.46 36.36 6.25
CA ILE A 723 3.52 37.79 6.60
C ILE A 723 2.13 38.36 6.88
N GLU A 724 1.09 37.88 6.19
CA GLU A 724 -0.28 38.41 6.24
C GLU A 724 -1.31 37.27 6.44
N ILE A 725 -2.27 37.47 7.36
CA ILE A 725 -3.45 36.60 7.50
C ILE A 725 -4.70 37.39 7.14
N GLN A 726 -5.40 36.97 6.08
CA GLN A 726 -6.55 37.70 5.56
C GLN A 726 -7.85 37.43 6.31
N ALA A 727 -8.84 38.31 6.07
CA ALA A 727 -10.04 38.36 6.90
C ALA A 727 -10.79 37.02 6.95
N GLY A 728 -11.22 36.66 8.15
CA GLY A 728 -11.99 35.45 8.39
C GLY A 728 -11.26 34.13 8.14
N ALA A 729 -9.93 34.11 7.92
CA ALA A 729 -9.19 32.90 7.55
C ALA A 729 -9.50 31.68 8.44
N PHE A 730 -9.69 31.86 9.74
CA PHE A 730 -10.04 30.82 10.72
C PHE A 730 -11.43 31.01 11.33
N ALA A 731 -12.30 31.83 10.75
CA ALA A 731 -13.59 32.12 11.36
C ALA A 731 -14.40 30.83 11.57
N TYR A 732 -15.01 30.67 12.74
CA TYR A 732 -15.81 29.49 13.13
C TYR A 732 -15.02 28.17 13.27
N CYS A 733 -13.69 28.21 13.40
CA CYS A 733 -12.90 27.04 13.79
C CYS A 733 -13.08 26.75 15.29
N THR A 734 -14.23 26.19 15.67
CA THR A 734 -14.62 26.05 17.09
C THR A 734 -13.80 25.04 17.87
N SER A 735 -13.12 24.09 17.21
CA SER A 735 -12.23 23.11 17.86
C SER A 735 -10.77 23.53 17.90
N LEU A 736 -10.41 24.69 17.34
CA LEU A 736 -9.05 25.20 17.37
C LEU A 736 -8.75 25.70 18.79
N GLU A 737 -7.87 25.00 19.50
CA GLU A 737 -7.52 25.30 20.89
C GLU A 737 -6.33 26.25 20.99
N THR A 738 -5.33 26.05 20.13
CA THR A 738 -4.10 26.85 20.08
C THR A 738 -3.72 27.10 18.62
N ILE A 739 -3.01 28.21 18.36
CA ILE A 739 -2.37 28.45 17.08
C ILE A 739 -1.04 29.17 17.30
N GLU A 740 0.03 28.60 16.75
CA GLU A 740 1.34 29.25 16.75
C GLU A 740 1.41 30.20 15.56
N LEU A 741 1.57 31.49 15.84
CA LEU A 741 1.72 32.50 14.81
C LEU A 741 3.21 32.67 14.49
N PRO A 742 3.60 32.54 13.21
CA PRO A 742 4.96 32.83 12.76
C PRO A 742 5.48 34.18 13.24
N GLN A 743 6.77 34.22 13.58
CA GLN A 743 7.42 35.40 14.17
C GLN A 743 7.34 36.64 13.26
N TYR A 744 7.24 36.43 11.94
CA TYR A 744 7.31 37.49 10.93
C TYR A 744 5.96 38.01 10.44
N ILE A 745 4.84 37.61 11.05
CA ILE A 745 3.52 38.17 10.72
C ILE A 745 3.49 39.68 11.03
N THR A 746 3.09 40.46 10.03
CA THR A 746 2.95 41.93 10.15
C THR A 746 1.50 42.40 10.06
N GLU A 747 0.59 41.60 9.49
CA GLU A 747 -0.81 41.95 9.32
C GLU A 747 -1.74 40.76 9.61
N ILE A 748 -2.73 41.00 10.48
CA ILE A 748 -3.84 40.09 10.76
C ILE A 748 -5.11 40.90 10.52
N GLU A 749 -5.86 40.56 9.48
CA GLU A 749 -7.06 41.29 9.08
C GLU A 749 -8.25 41.05 10.05
N HIS A 750 -9.40 41.67 9.76
CA HIS A 750 -10.59 41.57 10.60
C HIS A 750 -11.18 40.14 10.65
N GLU A 751 -11.79 39.78 11.78
CA GLU A 751 -12.54 38.53 11.95
C GLU A 751 -11.75 37.22 11.74
N VAL A 752 -10.42 37.27 11.68
CA VAL A 752 -9.57 36.08 11.44
C VAL A 752 -9.93 34.90 12.34
N PHE A 753 -10.08 35.13 13.65
CA PHE A 753 -10.48 34.12 14.63
C PHE A 753 -11.92 34.31 15.14
N TYR A 754 -12.79 34.92 14.32
CA TYR A 754 -14.17 35.17 14.73
C TYR A 754 -14.87 33.86 15.08
N ASN A 755 -15.40 33.76 16.30
CA ASN A 755 -16.12 32.58 16.79
C ASN A 755 -15.30 31.28 16.85
N CYS A 756 -13.97 31.38 17.04
CA CYS A 756 -13.13 30.27 17.50
C CYS A 756 -13.28 30.10 19.02
N THR A 757 -14.34 29.43 19.45
CA THR A 757 -14.78 29.44 20.86
C THR A 757 -13.86 28.71 21.84
N ASN A 758 -13.02 27.79 21.35
CA ASN A 758 -12.07 27.04 22.18
C ASN A 758 -10.65 27.60 22.14
N LEU A 759 -10.39 28.63 21.31
CA LEU A 759 -9.06 29.23 21.20
C LEU A 759 -8.73 29.96 22.50
N SER A 760 -7.67 29.54 23.19
CA SER A 760 -7.29 30.03 24.53
C SER A 760 -5.90 30.63 24.60
#